data_AF-A0A176U5U3-F1
#
_entry.id   AF-A0A176U5U3-F1
#
_cell.length_a   1.000
_cell.length_b   1.000
_cell.length_c   1.000
_cell.angle_alpha   90.00
_cell.angle_beta   90.00
_cell.angle_gamma   90.00
#
_symmetry.space_group_name_H-M   'P 1'
#
loop_
_entity.id
_entity.type
_entity.pdbx_description
1 polymer ?
#
loop_
_entity_poly.entity_id
_entity_poly.type
_entity_poly.pdbx_seq_one_letter_code
_entity_poly.pdbx_strand_id
1 'polypeptide(L)'
;MERNRIRKIVEELLMENEKVEQEKKDRQVRLNNDMIDKTNRAVQKYLGTAYFCAIGNNLPDLMKDFLKSDGTYPSLVELDRVERFCSDETQIAIHKWQAGKKKSSASIDETLLTMISNDIREASPEIKQDLVHSMFDMAAFMKLGAVQTYRNLVYPMLLQTFPEMKTQPDNKWSRLNDTGKNIRNEYIGHITVNAAGTIDAETWKQTINPWEKICSILKNEDTKEAYEQLQAEIAKAIKSGKKQIFTFDELAEETQITQDELKKLLEGTEYQNECGEYTVVGESKEAILERISNRKNEEEWKQAQERLEMQKQSQTGMAKEELQQMVASDIAEEKAEEISDIQALAEYQEGCLDDLCLRELVRTHKIVLDLSMLRKQKARKFLGEKLLPFASELIQEGAEAPFLVEASTRYILFQGVKNYRRFEETGLEENYWSDKEKAQAKLDHDAYFFIDHLSKMGYLSFVGIPVPGKDTKQTLVEYASSHYKTRLCILTCGKADYLVDEIMKSKARFCIVGRVFDGIRIFPQMLPILSEKEMVKKTIREQVLNHFEQAEIRSEQPETISEQAEVLTEQPETISEQAEIFTERPEIILEMETDIANQDVDEVLSFDGEITDGSCLYTETGELVQLTGILIENGEEAAGGEGILYRTDHSGLVAKIYYKEQRTKRRYEKLKAMIQNPVKDSWICWPCNLLVNRSGQFAGYLMPQARSGAVQIGKSLFLIGNPKLREKMLPDWNREDLVKTAIAITNSVRVLHEKKILIGDINPGNILIDPKKSGHVFFVDCDSYQCFGYPCPVGTEEYTHPKMADRLHVSGKLQFGQVMRTEEEEDYCLAILLFKLLNPGQSPFVNTPDKDFLQAMKSGDFAFAKTENRLLAHNAWMIWKNLPPFVTDAFDKVFRQGESVSAKDWNQHMRKYQEWIKTRNFTNELFPELYHEYDPQNPVYQNKTCPLCKKIFNFHKDGSNYKYCFECGQILKSLEKLKEETVCDVCGKEFKGNRKMMYLKQELNYDVVCPTCRNMPCARCGKKVDMDLKMKKYLIQNGKKVYCQACNNIIKAEFEAQKNYWRK
;
A
#
# COMPACT_ATOMS: atom_id res chain seq x y z
N MET A 1 -27.28 -38.09 -5.45
CA MET A 1 -27.06 -36.68 -5.05
C MET A 1 -25.76 -36.55 -4.27
N GLU A 2 -25.47 -37.46 -3.34
CA GLU A 2 -24.22 -37.56 -2.55
C GLU A 2 -22.93 -37.23 -3.32
N ARG A 3 -22.65 -37.87 -4.47
CA ARG A 3 -21.42 -37.59 -5.24
C ARG A 3 -21.25 -36.11 -5.61
N ASN A 4 -22.33 -35.39 -5.93
CA ASN A 4 -22.28 -33.96 -6.25
C ASN A 4 -22.14 -33.10 -4.99
N ARG A 5 -22.57 -33.58 -3.82
CA ARG A 5 -22.29 -32.95 -2.51
C ARG A 5 -20.83 -33.12 -2.11
N ILE A 6 -20.31 -34.34 -2.18
CA ILE A 6 -18.93 -34.65 -1.80
C ILE A 6 -17.94 -33.92 -2.72
N ARG A 7 -18.19 -33.93 -4.04
CA ARG A 7 -17.37 -33.17 -5.00
C ARG A 7 -17.35 -31.67 -4.65
N LYS A 8 -18.51 -31.08 -4.34
CA LYS A 8 -18.61 -29.67 -3.94
C LYS A 8 -17.84 -29.37 -2.65
N ILE A 9 -17.85 -30.26 -1.67
CA ILE A 9 -17.09 -30.11 -0.41
C ILE A 9 -15.58 -30.18 -0.66
N VAL A 10 -15.11 -31.04 -1.57
CA VAL A 10 -13.69 -31.10 -1.94
C VAL A 10 -13.28 -29.85 -2.74
N GLU A 11 -14.12 -29.37 -3.64
CA GLU A 11 -13.94 -28.11 -4.37
C GLU A 11 -13.94 -26.90 -3.40
N GLU A 12 -14.74 -26.93 -2.32
CA GLU A 12 -14.73 -25.92 -1.25
C GLU A 12 -13.44 -25.95 -0.42
N LEU A 13 -12.95 -27.12 0.00
CA LEU A 13 -11.71 -27.26 0.78
C LEU A 13 -10.45 -26.88 -0.02
N LEU A 14 -10.41 -27.17 -1.33
CA LEU A 14 -9.31 -26.76 -2.20
C LEU A 14 -9.27 -25.23 -2.38
N MET A 15 -10.44 -24.58 -2.50
CA MET A 15 -10.53 -23.12 -2.53
C MET A 15 -10.10 -22.45 -1.21
N GLU A 16 -10.27 -23.12 -0.06
CA GLU A 16 -9.74 -22.63 1.21
C GLU A 16 -8.20 -22.75 1.25
N ASN A 17 -7.62 -23.89 0.86
CA ASN A 17 -6.15 -24.06 0.89
C ASN A 17 -5.40 -23.16 -0.12
N GLU A 18 -5.91 -22.96 -1.34
CA GLU A 18 -5.34 -21.96 -2.27
C GLU A 18 -5.36 -20.53 -1.68
N LYS A 19 -6.40 -20.19 -0.92
CA LYS A 19 -6.60 -18.87 -0.32
C LYS A 19 -5.68 -18.63 0.88
N VAL A 20 -5.50 -19.64 1.74
CA VAL A 20 -4.42 -19.71 2.75
C VAL A 20 -3.08 -19.34 2.10
N GLU A 21 -2.76 -20.03 1.00
CA GLU A 21 -1.48 -19.91 0.31
C GLU A 21 -1.31 -18.56 -0.39
N GLN A 22 -2.38 -17.94 -0.88
CA GLN A 22 -2.31 -16.56 -1.36
C GLN A 22 -2.07 -15.57 -0.23
N GLU A 23 -2.72 -15.73 0.92
CA GLU A 23 -2.54 -14.80 2.04
C GLU A 23 -1.15 -14.85 2.67
N LYS A 24 -0.52 -16.04 2.74
CA LYS A 24 0.91 -16.16 3.10
C LYS A 24 1.76 -15.30 2.14
N LYS A 25 1.56 -15.46 0.83
CA LYS A 25 2.28 -14.71 -0.22
C LYS A 25 2.05 -13.20 -0.12
N ASP A 26 0.79 -12.77 -0.07
CA ASP A 26 0.39 -11.37 0.10
C ASP A 26 0.97 -10.73 1.37
N ARG A 27 1.02 -11.47 2.48
CA ARG A 27 1.59 -10.99 3.75
C ARG A 27 3.11 -10.90 3.67
N GLN A 28 3.78 -11.85 3.01
CA GLN A 28 5.22 -11.76 2.72
C GLN A 28 5.53 -10.54 1.85
N VAL A 29 4.74 -10.28 0.81
CA VAL A 29 4.86 -9.09 -0.05
C VAL A 29 4.65 -7.80 0.75
N ARG A 30 3.67 -7.75 1.65
CA ARG A 30 3.47 -6.59 2.56
C ARG A 30 4.68 -6.37 3.48
N LEU A 31 5.29 -7.43 4.01
CA LEU A 31 6.51 -7.33 4.84
C LEU A 31 7.72 -6.84 4.03
N ASN A 32 7.94 -7.38 2.82
CA ASN A 32 9.02 -6.94 1.93
C ASN A 32 8.82 -5.47 1.50
N ASN A 33 7.59 -5.04 1.21
CA ASN A 33 7.28 -3.65 0.85
C ASN A 33 7.58 -2.65 1.97
N ASP A 34 7.18 -2.95 3.22
CA ASP A 34 7.46 -2.11 4.39
C ASP A 34 8.98 -1.99 4.65
N MET A 35 9.72 -3.09 4.48
CA MET A 35 11.18 -3.13 4.51
C MET A 35 11.79 -2.20 3.44
N ILE A 36 11.41 -2.37 2.17
CA ILE A 36 11.92 -1.60 1.02
C ILE A 36 11.67 -0.10 1.22
N ASP A 37 10.45 0.29 1.59
CA ASP A 37 10.03 1.68 1.74
C ASP A 37 10.73 2.39 2.92
N LYS A 38 10.97 1.67 4.03
CA LYS A 38 11.76 2.19 5.17
C LYS A 38 13.22 2.43 4.79
N THR A 39 13.90 1.47 4.16
CA THR A 39 15.31 1.65 3.78
C THR A 39 15.47 2.69 2.67
N ASN A 40 14.54 2.77 1.71
CA ASN A 40 14.53 3.83 0.69
C ASN A 40 14.44 5.23 1.31
N ARG A 41 13.58 5.43 2.33
CA ARG A 41 13.53 6.70 3.08
C ARG A 41 14.80 6.96 3.88
N ALA A 42 15.43 5.94 4.46
CA ALA A 42 16.71 6.08 5.17
C ALA A 42 17.84 6.54 4.22
N VAL A 43 17.95 5.94 3.03
CA VAL A 43 18.92 6.36 1.99
C VAL A 43 18.65 7.79 1.54
N GLN A 44 17.40 8.18 1.28
CA GLN A 44 17.06 9.55 0.90
C GLN A 44 17.44 10.57 1.99
N LYS A 45 17.13 10.30 3.26
CA LYS A 45 17.53 11.15 4.39
C LYS A 45 19.06 11.26 4.50
N TYR A 46 19.79 10.15 4.35
CA TYR A 46 21.25 10.14 4.41
C TYR A 46 21.87 10.98 3.29
N LEU A 47 21.49 10.71 2.03
CA LEU A 47 22.01 11.45 0.87
C LEU A 47 21.68 12.94 0.98
N GLY A 48 20.46 13.30 1.38
CA GLY A 48 20.07 14.69 1.64
C GLY A 48 20.96 15.38 2.67
N THR A 49 21.34 14.69 3.76
CA THR A 49 22.30 15.21 4.73
C THR A 49 23.71 15.33 4.15
N ALA A 50 24.20 14.35 3.38
CA ALA A 50 25.51 14.46 2.72
C ALA A 50 25.58 15.64 1.72
N TYR A 51 24.51 15.93 0.98
CA TYR A 51 24.39 17.15 0.18
C TYR A 51 24.41 18.41 1.02
N PHE A 52 23.70 18.42 2.16
CA PHE A 52 23.68 19.56 3.05
C PHE A 52 25.06 19.85 3.65
N CYS A 53 25.82 18.82 4.06
CA CYS A 53 27.21 18.95 4.52
C CYS A 53 28.16 19.48 3.44
N ALA A 54 27.98 19.09 2.17
CA ALA A 54 28.85 19.51 1.07
C ALA A 54 28.52 20.90 0.48
N ILE A 55 27.23 21.24 0.40
CA ILE A 55 26.77 22.50 -0.19
C ILE A 55 26.67 23.59 0.90
N GLY A 56 26.02 23.27 2.02
CA GLY A 56 25.90 24.10 3.21
C GLY A 56 25.50 25.54 2.92
N ASN A 57 26.30 26.49 3.41
CA ASN A 57 26.08 27.92 3.25
C ASN A 57 26.20 28.44 1.80
N ASN A 58 26.68 27.62 0.85
CA ASN A 58 26.72 27.97 -0.58
C ASN A 58 25.39 27.66 -1.30
N LEU A 59 24.43 26.99 -0.64
CA LEU A 59 23.11 26.69 -1.18
C LEU A 59 22.39 27.91 -1.80
N PRO A 60 22.43 29.13 -1.24
CA PRO A 60 21.74 30.29 -1.82
C PRO A 60 22.29 30.72 -3.18
N ASP A 61 23.59 30.51 -3.42
CA ASP A 61 24.27 30.93 -4.64
C ASP A 61 24.27 29.79 -5.67
N LEU A 62 24.46 28.54 -5.23
CA LEU A 62 24.21 27.34 -6.03
C LEU A 62 22.77 27.32 -6.58
N MET A 63 21.77 27.64 -5.74
CA MET A 63 20.37 27.75 -6.17
C MET A 63 20.18 28.84 -7.21
N LYS A 64 20.93 29.95 -7.13
CA LYS A 64 20.87 31.02 -8.11
C LYS A 64 21.33 30.57 -9.49
N ASP A 65 22.43 29.82 -9.57
CA ASP A 65 22.95 29.32 -10.85
C ASP A 65 22.23 28.07 -11.35
N PHE A 66 21.74 27.21 -10.45
CA PHE A 66 20.87 26.09 -10.78
C PHE A 66 19.58 26.56 -11.49
N LEU A 67 18.89 27.55 -10.91
CA LEU A 67 17.68 28.16 -11.45
C LEU A 67 17.91 29.04 -12.71
N LYS A 68 19.16 29.36 -13.05
CA LYS A 68 19.53 30.01 -14.34
C LYS A 68 19.68 29.05 -15.50
N SER A 69 19.88 27.76 -15.25
CA SER A 69 20.19 26.79 -16.31
C SER A 69 19.09 26.69 -17.36
N ASP A 70 19.49 26.35 -18.59
CA ASP A 70 18.81 26.67 -19.86
C ASP A 70 17.55 25.84 -20.20
N GLY A 71 16.84 25.36 -19.18
CA GLY A 71 15.58 24.62 -19.32
C GLY A 71 15.75 23.12 -19.57
N THR A 72 16.95 22.58 -19.40
CA THR A 72 17.20 21.13 -19.32
C THR A 72 16.54 20.53 -18.06
N TYR A 73 16.81 21.10 -16.89
CA TYR A 73 15.97 21.15 -15.67
C TYR A 73 16.45 22.39 -14.88
N PRO A 74 15.57 23.35 -14.57
CA PRO A 74 14.53 23.11 -13.57
C PRO A 74 13.11 23.21 -14.13
N SER A 75 12.20 22.51 -13.47
CA SER A 75 10.76 22.53 -13.74
C SER A 75 9.99 23.34 -12.70
N LEU A 76 8.72 23.67 -12.99
CA LEU A 76 7.82 24.32 -12.02
C LEU A 76 7.79 23.57 -10.67
N VAL A 77 7.90 22.24 -10.69
CA VAL A 77 7.94 21.37 -9.49
C VAL A 77 9.10 21.71 -8.54
N GLU A 78 10.24 22.18 -9.07
CA GLU A 78 11.38 22.60 -8.24
C GLU A 78 11.22 24.02 -7.71
N LEU A 79 10.50 24.92 -8.43
CA LEU A 79 10.05 26.20 -7.88
C LEU A 79 9.02 25.99 -6.76
N ASP A 80 8.00 25.14 -6.96
CA ASP A 80 6.96 24.85 -5.97
C ASP A 80 7.55 24.20 -4.69
N ARG A 81 8.64 23.42 -4.81
CA ARG A 81 9.40 22.87 -3.66
C ARG A 81 10.17 23.93 -2.87
N VAL A 82 10.62 25.01 -3.53
CA VAL A 82 11.36 26.14 -2.95
C VAL A 82 10.40 27.19 -2.36
N GLU A 83 9.30 27.48 -3.06
CA GLU A 83 8.26 28.47 -2.72
C GLU A 83 7.82 28.36 -1.25
N ARG A 84 7.53 27.15 -0.78
CA ARG A 84 7.08 26.86 0.60
C ARG A 84 8.10 27.20 1.72
N PHE A 85 9.33 27.53 1.36
CA PHE A 85 10.40 27.97 2.28
C PHE A 85 10.83 29.43 2.04
N CYS A 86 10.26 30.10 1.03
CA CYS A 86 10.50 31.51 0.73
C CYS A 86 9.58 32.43 1.56
N SER A 87 9.94 33.71 1.66
CA SER A 87 9.11 34.74 2.26
C SER A 87 7.85 35.01 1.41
N ASP A 88 6.79 35.53 2.02
CA ASP A 88 5.53 35.84 1.31
C ASP A 88 5.75 36.76 0.09
N GLU A 89 6.69 37.70 0.17
CA GLU A 89 7.04 38.61 -0.93
C GLU A 89 7.65 37.86 -2.12
N THR A 90 8.54 36.90 -1.86
CA THR A 90 9.16 36.05 -2.88
C THR A 90 8.17 35.01 -3.42
N GLN A 91 7.31 34.40 -2.59
CA GLN A 91 6.22 33.53 -3.06
C GLN A 91 5.30 34.27 -4.04
N ILE A 92 4.92 35.51 -3.70
CA ILE A 92 4.16 36.40 -4.58
C ILE A 92 4.92 36.70 -5.88
N ALA A 93 6.25 36.85 -5.84
CA ALA A 93 7.07 37.06 -7.03
C ALA A 93 7.19 35.79 -7.91
N ILE A 94 7.35 34.59 -7.30
CA ILE A 94 7.29 33.29 -7.98
C ILE A 94 5.96 33.15 -8.72
N HIS A 95 4.82 33.32 -8.02
CA HIS A 95 3.50 33.23 -8.63
C HIS A 95 3.28 34.24 -9.77
N LYS A 96 3.76 35.48 -9.64
CA LYS A 96 3.69 36.49 -10.72
C LYS A 96 4.49 36.06 -11.96
N TRP A 97 5.68 35.50 -11.76
CA TRP A 97 6.51 34.97 -12.84
C TRP A 97 5.87 33.74 -13.50
N GLN A 98 5.34 32.80 -12.71
CA GLN A 98 4.61 31.62 -13.19
C GLN A 98 3.40 32.03 -14.05
N ALA A 99 2.60 32.99 -13.58
CA ALA A 99 1.39 33.46 -14.28
C ALA A 99 1.68 34.19 -15.60
N GLY A 100 2.86 34.81 -15.74
CA GLY A 100 3.23 35.59 -16.93
C GLY A 100 3.68 34.78 -18.14
N LYS A 101 3.87 33.45 -18.04
CA LYS A 101 4.58 32.64 -19.05
C LYS A 101 3.63 31.70 -19.80
N LYS A 102 3.77 31.61 -21.14
CA LYS A 102 2.97 30.72 -22.01
C LYS A 102 3.69 29.44 -22.47
N LYS A 103 4.95 29.22 -22.09
CA LYS A 103 5.75 28.01 -22.42
C LYS A 103 6.72 27.66 -21.29
N SER A 104 6.99 26.36 -21.11
CA SER A 104 7.80 25.77 -20.03
C SER A 104 9.32 25.76 -20.31
N SER A 105 9.86 26.86 -20.84
CA SER A 105 11.23 26.90 -21.37
C SER A 105 11.85 28.32 -21.38
N ALA A 106 11.64 29.08 -20.32
CA ALA A 106 12.25 30.40 -20.15
C ALA A 106 12.91 30.47 -18.78
N SER A 107 14.11 31.04 -18.71
CA SER A 107 14.83 31.26 -17.46
C SER A 107 14.05 32.19 -16.51
N ILE A 108 14.34 32.02 -15.23
CA ILE A 108 13.91 32.92 -14.16
C ILE A 108 14.74 34.21 -14.27
N ASP A 109 14.15 35.37 -14.02
CA ASP A 109 14.87 36.64 -14.13
C ASP A 109 15.80 36.89 -12.93
N GLU A 110 16.85 37.69 -13.14
CA GLU A 110 17.89 37.95 -12.13
C GLU A 110 17.32 38.57 -10.85
N THR A 111 16.20 39.29 -10.91
CA THR A 111 15.52 39.88 -9.76
C THR A 111 14.90 38.78 -8.89
N LEU A 112 14.03 37.94 -9.46
CA LEU A 112 13.41 36.82 -8.75
C LEU A 112 14.45 35.80 -8.26
N LEU A 113 15.49 35.52 -9.05
CA LEU A 113 16.64 34.71 -8.64
C LEU A 113 17.36 35.29 -7.42
N THR A 114 17.47 36.62 -7.33
CA THR A 114 18.10 37.30 -6.18
C THR A 114 17.17 37.30 -4.96
N MET A 115 15.85 37.40 -5.13
CA MET A 115 14.88 37.26 -4.02
C MET A 115 14.94 35.85 -3.41
N ILE A 116 14.86 34.81 -4.23
CA ILE A 116 14.98 33.41 -3.80
C ILE A 116 16.34 33.16 -3.13
N SER A 117 17.44 33.67 -3.70
CA SER A 117 18.78 33.57 -3.11
C SER A 117 18.87 34.28 -1.76
N ASN A 118 18.23 35.45 -1.57
CA ASN A 118 18.25 36.15 -0.29
C ASN A 118 17.44 35.43 0.78
N ASP A 119 16.22 34.98 0.49
CA ASP A 119 15.40 34.19 1.43
C ASP A 119 16.16 32.93 1.89
N ILE A 120 16.75 32.17 0.95
CA ILE A 120 17.52 30.96 1.27
C ILE A 120 18.80 31.33 2.03
N ARG A 121 19.38 32.53 1.87
CA ARG A 121 20.54 33.00 2.66
C ARG A 121 20.15 33.32 4.10
N GLU A 122 19.01 33.97 4.31
CA GLU A 122 18.49 34.38 5.62
C GLU A 122 17.81 33.24 6.40
N ALA A 123 17.34 32.18 5.72
CA ALA A 123 16.76 30.99 6.33
C ALA A 123 17.67 30.32 7.38
N SER A 124 17.06 29.65 8.37
CA SER A 124 17.80 28.92 9.39
C SER A 124 18.52 27.68 8.84
N PRO A 125 19.54 27.12 9.53
CA PRO A 125 20.22 25.89 9.11
C PRO A 125 19.26 24.72 8.87
N GLU A 126 18.23 24.60 9.71
CA GLU A 126 17.22 23.54 9.66
C GLU A 126 16.35 23.70 8.41
N ILE A 127 15.90 24.93 8.10
CA ILE A 127 15.12 25.22 6.88
C ILE A 127 15.96 24.95 5.63
N LYS A 128 17.27 25.29 5.64
CA LYS A 128 18.20 24.97 4.55
C LYS A 128 18.39 23.45 4.39
N GLN A 129 18.42 22.70 5.50
CA GLN A 129 18.53 21.24 5.48
C GLN A 129 17.23 20.58 4.96
N ASP A 130 16.06 21.00 5.44
CA ASP A 130 14.75 20.54 4.94
C ASP A 130 14.54 20.86 3.46
N LEU A 131 15.01 22.02 3.01
CA LEU A 131 15.03 22.40 1.60
C LEU A 131 15.88 21.40 0.80
N VAL A 132 17.14 21.14 1.20
CA VAL A 132 18.01 20.14 0.54
C VAL A 132 17.40 18.74 0.57
N HIS A 133 16.91 18.27 1.72
CA HIS A 133 16.26 16.95 1.87
C HIS A 133 15.05 16.80 0.94
N SER A 134 14.30 17.88 0.69
CA SER A 134 13.15 17.86 -0.21
C SER A 134 13.47 18.09 -1.70
N MET A 135 14.66 18.59 -2.02
CA MET A 135 15.10 18.80 -3.40
C MET A 135 16.00 17.67 -3.94
N PHE A 136 16.88 17.13 -3.11
CA PHE A 136 17.94 16.19 -3.50
C PHE A 136 17.61 14.74 -3.09
N ASP A 137 16.51 14.22 -3.65
CA ASP A 137 16.12 12.81 -3.51
C ASP A 137 17.04 11.86 -4.32
N MET A 138 16.84 10.54 -4.21
CA MET A 138 17.62 9.54 -4.96
C MET A 138 17.58 9.76 -6.49
N ALA A 139 16.49 10.31 -7.05
CA ALA A 139 16.42 10.61 -8.47
C ALA A 139 17.23 11.87 -8.83
N ALA A 140 17.36 12.84 -7.91
CA ALA A 140 18.34 13.93 -8.04
C ALA A 140 19.79 13.41 -7.95
N PHE A 141 20.08 12.44 -7.09
CA PHE A 141 21.40 11.78 -7.05
C PHE A 141 21.78 11.21 -8.44
N MET A 142 20.87 10.44 -9.06
CA MET A 142 21.10 9.85 -10.39
C MET A 142 21.35 10.88 -11.50
N LYS A 143 20.79 12.10 -11.39
CA LYS A 143 21.02 13.19 -12.36
C LYS A 143 22.47 13.70 -12.34
N LEU A 144 23.23 13.57 -11.24
CA LEU A 144 24.61 14.08 -11.16
C LEU A 144 25.59 13.36 -12.08
N GLY A 145 25.38 12.07 -12.34
CA GLY A 145 26.15 11.35 -13.36
C GLY A 145 25.77 11.76 -14.79
N ALA A 146 24.47 11.96 -15.02
CA ALA A 146 23.85 12.05 -16.34
C ALA A 146 23.66 13.48 -16.90
N VAL A 147 23.71 14.52 -16.07
CA VAL A 147 23.47 15.91 -16.47
C VAL A 147 24.69 16.77 -16.16
N GLN A 148 25.36 17.26 -17.21
CA GLN A 148 26.62 17.99 -17.12
C GLN A 148 26.54 19.21 -16.18
N THR A 149 25.40 19.91 -16.13
CA THR A 149 25.18 21.07 -15.24
C THR A 149 25.28 20.69 -13.76
N TYR A 150 24.55 19.66 -13.32
CA TYR A 150 24.63 19.16 -11.96
C TYR A 150 26.06 18.65 -11.65
N ARG A 151 26.68 17.93 -12.60
CA ARG A 151 28.05 17.42 -12.49
C ARG A 151 29.10 18.53 -12.33
N ASN A 152 28.95 19.64 -13.03
CA ASN A 152 29.88 20.76 -12.96
C ASN A 152 29.73 21.57 -11.66
N LEU A 153 28.51 21.67 -11.11
CA LEU A 153 28.22 22.51 -9.94
C LEU A 153 28.44 21.79 -8.60
N VAL A 154 27.89 20.58 -8.42
CA VAL A 154 27.81 19.94 -7.09
C VAL A 154 28.91 18.88 -6.87
N TYR A 155 29.34 18.17 -7.92
CA TYR A 155 30.37 17.13 -7.79
C TYR A 155 31.73 17.65 -7.27
N PRO A 156 32.22 18.86 -7.63
CA PRO A 156 33.45 19.40 -7.03
C PRO A 156 33.34 19.65 -5.53
N MET A 157 32.15 20.02 -5.05
CA MET A 157 31.87 20.26 -3.64
C MET A 157 31.84 18.95 -2.85
N LEU A 158 31.19 17.91 -3.39
CA LEU A 158 31.25 16.56 -2.84
C LEU A 158 32.69 16.04 -2.76
N LEU A 159 33.49 16.21 -3.84
CA LEU A 159 34.92 15.85 -3.84
C LEU A 159 35.73 16.65 -2.81
N GLN A 160 35.31 17.86 -2.43
CA GLN A 160 35.99 18.66 -1.40
C GLN A 160 35.65 18.16 0.01
N THR A 161 34.37 17.88 0.29
CA THR A 161 33.88 17.47 1.62
C THR A 161 34.10 15.98 1.93
N PHE A 162 34.17 15.13 0.91
CA PHE A 162 34.33 13.67 1.06
C PHE A 162 35.62 13.18 0.36
N PRO A 163 36.78 13.17 1.05
CA PRO A 163 38.06 12.82 0.44
C PRO A 163 38.11 11.40 -0.15
N GLU A 164 37.32 10.46 0.36
CA GLU A 164 37.27 9.08 -0.15
C GLU A 164 36.73 8.98 -1.59
N MET A 165 35.98 9.99 -2.06
CA MET A 165 35.60 10.07 -3.47
C MET A 165 36.82 10.24 -4.40
N LYS A 166 37.89 10.91 -3.93
CA LYS A 166 39.12 11.14 -4.70
C LYS A 166 40.04 9.90 -4.77
N THR A 167 39.82 8.89 -3.93
CA THR A 167 40.62 7.65 -3.95
C THR A 167 40.03 6.58 -4.87
N GLN A 168 38.86 6.82 -5.46
CA GLN A 168 38.23 5.94 -6.44
C GLN A 168 38.70 6.29 -7.87
N PRO A 169 38.84 5.32 -8.79
CA PRO A 169 39.09 5.60 -10.20
C PRO A 169 37.97 6.45 -10.82
N ASP A 170 38.30 7.37 -11.74
CA ASP A 170 37.37 8.36 -12.34
C ASP A 170 36.07 7.77 -12.91
N ASN A 171 36.14 6.53 -13.41
CA ASN A 171 34.99 5.82 -13.99
C ASN A 171 34.16 5.04 -12.96
N LYS A 172 34.68 4.78 -11.74
CA LYS A 172 34.03 3.94 -10.72
C LYS A 172 32.83 4.63 -10.09
N TRP A 173 32.89 5.95 -9.86
CA TRP A 173 31.74 6.71 -9.34
C TRP A 173 30.56 6.72 -10.32
N SER A 174 30.81 6.96 -11.61
CA SER A 174 29.75 6.84 -12.64
C SER A 174 29.20 5.42 -12.65
N ARG A 175 30.06 4.39 -12.75
CA ARG A 175 29.65 2.98 -12.74
C ARG A 175 28.77 2.62 -11.55
N LEU A 176 29.11 3.03 -10.32
CA LEU A 176 28.28 2.76 -9.13
C LEU A 176 26.91 3.45 -9.22
N ASN A 177 26.87 4.71 -9.64
CA ASN A 177 25.61 5.45 -9.85
C ASN A 177 24.76 4.85 -11.00
N ASP A 178 25.39 4.48 -12.10
CA ASP A 178 24.75 3.90 -13.29
C ASP A 178 24.25 2.47 -13.00
N THR A 179 24.99 1.66 -12.22
CA THR A 179 24.52 0.38 -11.68
C THR A 179 23.34 0.56 -10.73
N GLY A 180 23.43 1.45 -9.73
CA GLY A 180 22.33 1.72 -8.79
C GLY A 180 21.06 2.26 -9.48
N LYS A 181 21.23 3.04 -10.56
CA LYS A 181 20.16 3.51 -11.44
C LYS A 181 19.55 2.39 -12.28
N ASN A 182 20.37 1.53 -12.89
CA ASN A 182 19.90 0.45 -13.75
C ASN A 182 19.13 -0.59 -12.93
N ILE A 183 19.72 -1.10 -11.85
CA ILE A 183 19.06 -2.07 -10.95
C ILE A 183 17.79 -1.46 -10.34
N ARG A 184 17.77 -0.16 -10.01
CA ARG A 184 16.51 0.50 -9.63
C ARG A 184 15.49 0.47 -10.77
N ASN A 185 15.84 0.84 -12.00
CA ASN A 185 14.89 0.86 -13.12
C ASN A 185 14.36 -0.54 -13.46
N GLU A 186 15.18 -1.56 -13.28
CA GLU A 186 14.93 -2.97 -13.57
C GLU A 186 14.02 -3.64 -12.51
N TYR A 187 14.31 -3.44 -11.22
CA TYR A 187 13.61 -4.13 -10.11
C TYR A 187 12.62 -3.25 -9.32
N ILE A 188 12.78 -1.92 -9.30
CA ILE A 188 11.92 -0.96 -8.54
C ILE A 188 11.12 -0.02 -9.47
N GLY A 189 11.61 0.23 -10.68
CA GLY A 189 10.98 1.10 -11.68
C GLY A 189 10.84 2.58 -11.30
N HIS A 190 9.88 3.24 -11.95
CA HIS A 190 9.35 4.52 -11.49
C HIS A 190 8.42 4.30 -10.29
N ILE A 191 8.47 5.18 -9.30
CA ILE A 191 7.67 5.07 -8.07
C ILE A 191 6.20 5.40 -8.36
N THR A 192 5.51 4.41 -8.88
CA THR A 192 4.06 4.19 -8.79
C THR A 192 3.86 2.92 -7.97
N VAL A 193 2.81 2.88 -7.16
CA VAL A 193 2.70 2.06 -5.92
C VAL A 193 2.93 0.54 -6.11
N ASN A 194 2.72 0.00 -7.32
CA ASN A 194 2.62 -1.44 -7.56
C ASN A 194 3.94 -2.15 -7.93
N ALA A 195 5.06 -1.43 -8.07
CA ALA A 195 6.29 -2.01 -8.64
C ALA A 195 7.08 -2.95 -7.69
N ALA A 196 6.87 -2.89 -6.37
CA ALA A 196 7.69 -3.61 -5.39
C ALA A 196 7.21 -5.06 -5.09
N GLY A 197 6.17 -5.54 -5.78
CA GLY A 197 5.32 -6.66 -5.36
C GLY A 197 5.93 -8.06 -5.24
N THR A 198 7.19 -8.31 -5.63
CA THR A 198 7.81 -9.66 -5.56
C THR A 198 9.31 -9.66 -5.28
N ILE A 199 9.92 -8.55 -4.82
CA ILE A 199 11.37 -8.52 -4.56
C ILE A 199 11.67 -9.33 -3.29
N ASP A 200 12.46 -10.40 -3.42
CA ASP A 200 12.97 -11.18 -2.29
C ASP A 200 14.13 -10.48 -1.55
N ALA A 201 14.52 -11.00 -0.39
CA ALA A 201 15.55 -10.37 0.44
C ALA A 201 16.97 -10.37 -0.16
N GLU A 202 17.30 -11.26 -1.10
CA GLU A 202 18.60 -11.30 -1.78
C GLU A 202 18.61 -10.36 -2.99
N THR A 203 17.58 -10.37 -3.84
CA THR A 203 17.42 -9.40 -4.93
C THR A 203 17.31 -7.97 -4.38
N TRP A 204 16.64 -7.77 -3.24
CA TRP A 204 16.63 -6.49 -2.52
C TRP A 204 18.03 -6.11 -2.01
N LYS A 205 18.79 -7.04 -1.43
CA LYS A 205 20.20 -6.81 -1.03
C LYS A 205 21.05 -6.37 -2.22
N GLN A 206 20.92 -7.04 -3.36
CA GLN A 206 21.61 -6.66 -4.60
C GLN A 206 21.19 -5.25 -5.08
N THR A 207 19.94 -4.87 -4.85
CA THR A 207 19.40 -3.54 -5.20
C THR A 207 19.88 -2.42 -4.27
N ILE A 208 20.03 -2.66 -2.96
CA ILE A 208 20.48 -1.63 -2.00
C ILE A 208 22.01 -1.49 -1.93
N ASN A 209 22.76 -2.54 -2.24
CA ASN A 209 24.22 -2.62 -2.15
C ASN A 209 24.99 -1.51 -2.96
N PRO A 210 24.59 -1.11 -4.19
CA PRO A 210 25.17 0.05 -4.85
C PRO A 210 24.97 1.36 -4.09
N TRP A 211 23.79 1.55 -3.48
CA TRP A 211 23.44 2.73 -2.71
C TRP A 211 24.18 2.78 -1.38
N GLU A 212 24.31 1.65 -0.69
CA GLU A 212 25.12 1.51 0.52
C GLU A 212 26.60 1.85 0.25
N LYS A 213 27.16 1.37 -0.87
CA LYS A 213 28.53 1.71 -1.32
C LYS A 213 28.70 3.19 -1.68
N ILE A 214 27.67 3.83 -2.22
CA ILE A 214 27.65 5.28 -2.43
C ILE A 214 27.65 6.01 -1.08
N CYS A 215 26.83 5.55 -0.13
CA CYS A 215 26.72 6.17 1.20
C CYS A 215 28.01 6.01 2.02
N SER A 216 28.72 4.89 1.91
CA SER A 216 29.98 4.69 2.63
C SER A 216 31.11 5.57 2.11
N ILE A 217 31.20 5.79 0.79
CA ILE A 217 32.14 6.75 0.17
C ILE A 217 31.84 8.22 0.59
N LEU A 218 30.58 8.51 0.96
CA LEU A 218 30.16 9.81 1.47
C LEU A 218 30.24 9.91 3.01
N LYS A 219 30.86 8.93 3.70
CA LYS A 219 31.01 8.97 5.16
C LYS A 219 32.13 9.93 5.55
N ASN A 220 31.82 10.82 6.49
CA ASN A 220 32.76 11.64 7.25
C ASN A 220 32.20 11.86 8.67
N GLU A 221 32.85 12.67 9.52
CA GLU A 221 32.32 12.94 10.87
C GLU A 221 30.98 13.71 10.84
N ASP A 222 30.77 14.66 9.91
CA ASP A 222 29.51 15.44 9.80
C ASP A 222 28.29 14.58 9.42
N THR A 223 28.51 13.49 8.68
CA THR A 223 27.47 12.56 8.21
C THR A 223 27.36 11.29 9.06
N LYS A 224 28.23 11.12 10.05
CA LYS A 224 28.45 9.88 10.83
C LYS A 224 27.18 9.34 11.49
N GLU A 225 26.47 10.17 12.24
CA GLU A 225 25.23 9.78 12.92
C GLU A 225 24.16 9.34 11.91
N ALA A 226 24.04 10.05 10.78
CA ALA A 226 23.11 9.69 9.73
C ALA A 226 23.50 8.38 9.02
N TYR A 227 24.81 8.11 8.87
CA TYR A 227 25.31 6.85 8.32
C TYR A 227 25.02 5.68 9.27
N GLU A 228 25.21 5.88 10.56
CA GLU A 228 24.94 4.86 11.59
C GLU A 228 23.43 4.58 11.72
N GLN A 229 22.57 5.61 11.62
CA GLN A 229 21.12 5.44 11.46
C GLN A 229 20.74 4.65 10.19
N LEU A 230 21.38 4.95 9.05
CA LEU A 230 21.15 4.21 7.79
C LEU A 230 21.54 2.73 7.92
N GLN A 231 22.71 2.44 8.48
CA GLN A 231 23.19 1.07 8.68
C GLN A 231 22.30 0.29 9.66
N ALA A 232 21.79 0.93 10.72
CA ALA A 232 20.85 0.32 11.64
C ALA A 232 19.53 -0.08 10.94
N GLU A 233 18.95 0.78 10.11
CA GLU A 233 17.75 0.44 9.34
C GLU A 233 18.02 -0.57 8.21
N ILE A 234 19.22 -0.60 7.60
CA ILE A 234 19.63 -1.66 6.66
C ILE A 234 19.74 -3.02 7.38
N ALA A 235 20.39 -3.09 8.54
CA ALA A 235 20.53 -4.33 9.31
C ALA A 235 19.16 -4.88 9.79
N LYS A 236 18.29 -3.98 10.24
CA LYS A 236 16.90 -4.25 10.64
C LYS A 236 16.03 -4.71 9.46
N ALA A 237 16.25 -4.15 8.27
CA ALA A 237 15.67 -4.62 7.01
C ALA A 237 16.16 -6.03 6.65
N ILE A 238 17.47 -6.29 6.62
CA ILE A 238 18.05 -7.63 6.40
C ILE A 238 17.45 -8.66 7.36
N LYS A 239 17.29 -8.31 8.66
CA LYS A 239 16.66 -9.19 9.66
C LYS A 239 15.14 -9.40 9.46
N SER A 240 14.47 -8.46 8.78
CA SER A 240 13.04 -8.58 8.46
C SER A 240 12.80 -9.42 7.20
N GLY A 241 13.61 -9.24 6.15
CA GLY A 241 13.51 -10.01 4.90
C GLY A 241 13.92 -11.49 5.02
N LYS A 242 14.62 -11.88 6.10
CA LYS A 242 14.89 -13.29 6.43
C LYS A 242 13.69 -14.07 6.96
N LYS A 243 12.55 -13.41 7.25
CA LYS A 243 11.43 -14.06 7.94
C LYS A 243 10.51 -14.79 6.98
N GLN A 244 10.14 -16.01 7.36
CA GLN A 244 9.22 -16.91 6.68
C GLN A 244 7.91 -17.04 7.50
N ILE A 245 6.89 -17.64 6.89
CA ILE A 245 5.55 -17.84 7.48
C ILE A 245 5.25 -19.34 7.52
N PHE A 246 5.01 -19.89 8.71
CA PHE A 246 4.67 -21.31 8.95
C PHE A 246 3.26 -21.43 9.51
N THR A 247 2.51 -22.49 9.20
CA THR A 247 1.17 -22.71 9.78
C THR A 247 1.24 -23.33 11.17
N PHE A 248 0.14 -23.25 11.90
CA PHE A 248 -0.03 -23.90 13.18
C PHE A 248 -0.30 -25.40 13.02
N ASP A 249 -0.81 -25.85 11.88
CA ASP A 249 -0.94 -27.28 11.55
C ASP A 249 0.45 -27.90 11.33
N GLU A 250 1.28 -27.25 10.50
CA GLU A 250 2.70 -27.59 10.27
C GLU A 250 3.52 -27.65 11.58
N LEU A 251 3.10 -26.95 12.63
CA LEU A 251 3.78 -26.91 13.94
C LEU A 251 3.11 -27.80 15.00
N ALA A 252 1.79 -28.02 14.95
CA ALA A 252 1.07 -28.88 15.89
C ALA A 252 1.34 -30.35 15.62
N GLU A 253 1.38 -30.75 14.35
CA GLU A 253 1.64 -32.12 13.92
C GLU A 253 3.05 -32.58 14.30
N GLU A 254 4.05 -31.68 14.20
CA GLU A 254 5.45 -31.97 14.51
C GLU A 254 5.79 -31.86 16.01
N THR A 255 5.05 -31.05 16.78
CA THR A 255 5.34 -30.78 18.19
C THR A 255 4.44 -31.56 19.17
N GLN A 256 3.35 -32.16 18.68
CA GLN A 256 2.28 -32.82 19.45
C GLN A 256 1.60 -31.91 20.49
N ILE A 257 1.86 -30.60 20.44
CA ILE A 257 1.20 -29.57 21.24
C ILE A 257 -0.03 -29.08 20.46
N THR A 258 -1.17 -28.90 21.15
CA THR A 258 -2.41 -28.45 20.49
C THR A 258 -2.26 -27.03 19.92
N GLN A 259 -2.98 -26.69 18.85
CA GLN A 259 -2.88 -25.36 18.24
C GLN A 259 -3.10 -24.20 19.22
N ASP A 260 -4.06 -24.31 20.14
CA ASP A 260 -4.33 -23.30 21.18
C ASP A 260 -3.19 -23.17 22.21
N GLU A 261 -2.40 -24.23 22.40
CA GLU A 261 -1.29 -24.29 23.34
C GLU A 261 0.03 -23.80 22.69
N LEU A 262 0.22 -24.09 21.39
CA LEU A 262 1.17 -23.37 20.53
C LEU A 262 0.87 -21.88 20.47
N LYS A 263 -0.42 -21.51 20.39
CA LYS A 263 -0.88 -20.12 20.38
C LYS A 263 -0.45 -19.35 21.63
N LYS A 264 -0.45 -20.01 22.80
CA LYS A 264 0.11 -19.44 24.04
C LYS A 264 1.63 -19.35 24.02
N LEU A 265 2.32 -20.41 23.60
CA LEU A 265 3.79 -20.46 23.63
C LEU A 265 4.43 -19.48 22.61
N LEU A 266 3.71 -19.17 21.53
CA LEU A 266 4.08 -18.17 20.51
C LEU A 266 3.40 -16.80 20.65
N GLU A 267 2.51 -16.61 21.64
CA GLU A 267 1.46 -15.56 21.64
C GLU A 267 1.99 -14.17 21.28
N GLY A 268 1.32 -13.52 20.33
CA GLY A 268 1.70 -12.23 19.76
C GLY A 268 2.70 -12.29 18.60
N THR A 269 3.04 -13.47 18.06
CA THR A 269 3.81 -13.60 16.81
C THR A 269 3.01 -14.25 15.66
N GLU A 270 1.77 -14.62 15.93
CA GLU A 270 0.84 -15.34 15.07
C GLU A 270 -0.24 -14.47 14.38
N TYR A 271 -0.94 -15.07 13.42
CA TYR A 271 -1.97 -14.47 12.57
C TYR A 271 -2.87 -15.55 11.98
N GLN A 272 -4.18 -15.33 12.01
CA GLN A 272 -5.16 -16.21 11.34
C GLN A 272 -5.46 -15.65 9.95
N ASN A 273 -5.42 -16.50 8.92
CA ASN A 273 -5.84 -16.11 7.57
C ASN A 273 -7.38 -16.18 7.40
N GLU A 274 -7.89 -15.67 6.28
CA GLU A 274 -9.31 -15.64 5.92
C GLU A 274 -9.92 -17.01 5.58
N CYS A 275 -9.24 -18.12 5.90
CA CYS A 275 -9.74 -19.50 5.85
C CYS A 275 -9.81 -20.13 7.25
N GLY A 276 -9.20 -19.49 8.25
CA GLY A 276 -9.22 -19.93 9.65
C GLY A 276 -7.95 -20.62 10.12
N GLU A 277 -6.97 -20.90 9.26
CA GLU A 277 -5.67 -21.42 9.70
C GLU A 277 -4.84 -20.33 10.38
N TYR A 278 -4.16 -20.70 11.47
CA TYR A 278 -3.20 -19.83 12.14
C TYR A 278 -1.79 -20.00 11.55
N THR A 279 -1.00 -18.93 11.58
CA THR A 279 0.36 -18.88 11.05
C THR A 279 1.26 -18.02 11.94
N VAL A 280 2.56 -18.35 12.06
CA VAL A 280 3.58 -17.56 12.79
C VAL A 280 4.67 -17.09 11.85
N VAL A 281 5.30 -15.94 12.17
CA VAL A 281 6.37 -15.33 11.36
C VAL A 281 7.71 -15.38 12.11
N GLY A 282 8.70 -16.09 11.57
CA GLY A 282 10.00 -16.32 12.23
C GLY A 282 11.16 -16.54 11.25
N GLU A 283 12.38 -16.70 11.78
CA GLU A 283 13.61 -16.77 10.98
C GLU A 283 13.94 -18.19 10.46
N SER A 284 13.43 -19.23 11.11
CA SER A 284 13.33 -20.62 10.60
C SER A 284 12.24 -21.40 11.38
N LYS A 285 11.89 -22.62 10.96
CA LYS A 285 10.87 -23.45 11.65
C LYS A 285 11.42 -23.99 12.98
N GLU A 286 12.67 -24.42 12.96
CA GLU A 286 13.41 -24.98 14.08
C GLU A 286 13.56 -23.93 15.19
N ALA A 287 13.91 -22.68 14.84
CA ALA A 287 14.02 -21.58 15.80
C ALA A 287 12.66 -21.16 16.42
N ILE A 288 11.54 -21.53 15.80
CA ILE A 288 10.19 -21.36 16.36
C ILE A 288 9.88 -22.51 17.34
N LEU A 289 10.11 -23.76 16.93
CA LEU A 289 9.95 -24.97 17.75
C LEU A 289 10.85 -24.95 19.00
N GLU A 290 12.10 -24.53 18.85
CA GLU A 290 13.03 -24.31 19.95
C GLU A 290 12.50 -23.23 20.91
N ARG A 291 11.95 -22.11 20.41
CA ARG A 291 11.33 -21.08 21.27
C ARG A 291 10.12 -21.60 22.04
N ILE A 292 9.32 -22.49 21.43
CA ILE A 292 8.17 -23.14 22.07
C ILE A 292 8.66 -24.01 23.24
N SER A 293 9.67 -24.85 23.01
CA SER A 293 10.26 -25.74 24.02
C SER A 293 10.99 -24.96 25.12
N ASN A 294 11.89 -24.04 24.74
CA ASN A 294 12.72 -23.30 25.69
C ASN A 294 11.89 -22.37 26.57
N ARG A 295 10.89 -21.64 26.07
CA ARG A 295 10.02 -20.84 26.95
C ARG A 295 9.17 -21.70 27.89
N LYS A 296 8.70 -22.87 27.45
CA LYS A 296 7.97 -23.83 28.31
C LYS A 296 8.85 -24.33 29.47
N ASN A 297 10.17 -24.40 29.29
CA ASN A 297 11.13 -24.86 30.29
C ASN A 297 11.72 -23.71 31.15
N GLU A 298 12.24 -22.64 30.55
CA GLU A 298 12.90 -21.52 31.26
C GLU A 298 11.97 -20.87 32.30
N GLU A 299 10.69 -20.72 31.97
CA GLU A 299 9.70 -20.07 32.82
C GLU A 299 9.33 -20.92 34.05
N GLU A 300 9.49 -22.25 33.97
CA GLU A 300 9.39 -23.16 35.12
C GLU A 300 10.69 -23.24 35.95
N TRP A 301 11.86 -23.10 35.33
CA TRP A 301 13.16 -23.28 36.03
C TRP A 301 13.71 -22.01 36.68
N LYS A 302 13.49 -20.83 36.11
CA LYS A 302 13.99 -19.58 36.72
C LYS A 302 13.36 -19.34 38.10
N GLN A 303 12.08 -19.69 38.25
CA GLN A 303 11.35 -19.65 39.53
C GLN A 303 11.96 -20.58 40.59
N ALA A 304 12.72 -21.61 40.20
CA ALA A 304 13.44 -22.46 41.12
C ALA A 304 14.78 -21.85 41.56
N GLN A 305 15.57 -21.31 40.62
CA GLN A 305 16.91 -20.76 40.89
C GLN A 305 16.94 -19.71 42.01
N GLU A 306 16.08 -18.69 41.93
CA GLU A 306 16.10 -17.55 42.84
C GLU A 306 15.79 -17.95 44.30
N ARG A 307 15.00 -19.02 44.49
CA ARG A 307 14.65 -19.56 45.82
C ARG A 307 15.83 -20.20 46.54
N LEU A 308 16.78 -20.79 45.79
CA LEU A 308 18.00 -21.37 46.37
C LEU A 308 18.97 -20.31 46.89
N GLU A 309 19.15 -19.22 46.13
CA GLU A 309 20.12 -18.19 46.52
C GLU A 309 19.66 -17.40 47.75
N MET A 310 18.35 -17.17 47.90
CA MET A 310 17.79 -16.59 49.12
C MET A 310 18.04 -17.48 50.36
N GLN A 311 17.82 -18.79 50.25
CA GLN A 311 18.07 -19.73 51.35
C GLN A 311 19.58 -19.86 51.66
N LYS A 312 20.45 -19.87 50.62
CA LYS A 312 21.92 -19.88 50.77
C LYS A 312 22.44 -18.70 51.61
N GLN A 313 21.79 -17.53 51.53
CA GLN A 313 22.19 -16.34 52.29
C GLN A 313 21.57 -16.26 53.69
N SER A 314 20.36 -16.80 53.91
CA SER A 314 19.69 -16.75 55.21
C SER A 314 20.21 -17.78 56.22
N GLN A 315 20.71 -18.93 55.76
CA GLN A 315 21.20 -20.03 56.59
C GLN A 315 22.74 -20.10 56.62
N THR A 316 23.40 -19.01 57.03
CA THR A 316 24.87 -18.90 57.09
C THR A 316 25.50 -19.96 58.01
N GLY A 317 25.91 -21.09 57.44
CA GLY A 317 26.51 -22.23 58.15
C GLY A 317 26.04 -23.61 57.67
N MET A 318 24.93 -23.70 56.93
CA MET A 318 24.47 -24.97 56.33
C MET A 318 25.18 -25.29 55.00
N ALA A 319 25.22 -26.56 54.61
CA ALA A 319 25.86 -26.97 53.36
C ALA A 319 24.96 -26.64 52.15
N LYS A 320 25.60 -26.19 51.07
CA LYS A 320 24.96 -25.81 49.80
C LYS A 320 24.09 -26.93 49.20
N GLU A 321 24.48 -28.19 49.38
CA GLU A 321 23.78 -29.37 48.87
C GLU A 321 22.52 -29.70 49.69
N GLU A 322 22.57 -29.54 51.03
CA GLU A 322 21.39 -29.65 51.90
C GLU A 322 20.37 -28.56 51.55
N LEU A 323 20.87 -27.34 51.28
CA LEU A 323 20.11 -26.21 50.79
C LEU A 323 19.45 -26.49 49.42
N GLN A 324 20.15 -27.14 48.48
CA GLN A 324 19.60 -27.58 47.20
C GLN A 324 18.47 -28.61 47.37
N GLN A 325 18.67 -29.64 48.21
CA GLN A 325 17.63 -30.65 48.48
C GLN A 325 16.42 -30.08 49.24
N MET A 326 16.64 -29.13 50.16
CA MET A 326 15.57 -28.41 50.85
C MET A 326 14.74 -27.60 49.85
N VAL A 327 15.36 -26.75 49.03
CA VAL A 327 14.62 -25.90 48.09
C VAL A 327 13.94 -26.69 46.98
N ALA A 328 14.55 -27.75 46.46
CA ALA A 328 13.88 -28.69 45.57
C ALA A 328 12.70 -29.39 46.26
N SER A 329 12.82 -29.67 47.56
CA SER A 329 11.71 -30.20 48.36
C SER A 329 10.59 -29.17 48.54
N ASP A 330 10.91 -27.92 48.82
CA ASP A 330 9.95 -26.82 48.97
C ASP A 330 9.16 -26.60 47.67
N ILE A 331 9.85 -26.51 46.51
CA ILE A 331 9.20 -26.30 45.20
C ILE A 331 8.32 -27.49 44.80
N ALA A 332 8.72 -28.70 45.17
CA ALA A 332 7.88 -29.88 45.10
C ALA A 332 6.65 -29.79 46.00
N GLU A 333 6.86 -29.42 47.27
CA GLU A 333 5.81 -29.17 48.26
C GLU A 333 4.76 -28.23 47.64
N GLU A 334 5.22 -27.12 47.07
CA GLU A 334 4.46 -25.99 46.55
C GLU A 334 3.75 -26.23 45.21
N LYS A 335 4.41 -26.76 44.17
CA LYS A 335 3.74 -27.05 42.88
C LYS A 335 2.69 -28.15 43.01
N ALA A 336 2.76 -28.97 44.06
CA ALA A 336 1.66 -29.84 44.43
C ALA A 336 0.66 -29.18 45.40
N GLU A 337 1.09 -28.22 46.23
CA GLU A 337 0.16 -27.37 47.00
C GLU A 337 -0.79 -26.56 46.12
N GLU A 338 -0.37 -26.22 44.88
CA GLU A 338 -1.24 -25.67 43.83
C GLU A 338 -2.44 -26.56 43.49
N ILE A 339 -2.33 -27.88 43.71
CA ILE A 339 -3.45 -28.81 43.59
C ILE A 339 -4.20 -28.75 44.92
N SER A 340 -5.19 -27.87 44.93
CA SER A 340 -5.48 -27.01 46.07
C SER A 340 -6.08 -27.70 47.29
N ASP A 341 -5.75 -27.15 48.46
CA ASP A 341 -6.57 -27.32 49.66
C ASP A 341 -7.23 -26.02 50.08
N ILE A 342 -8.56 -26.04 50.07
CA ILE A 342 -9.36 -24.84 50.27
C ILE A 342 -9.63 -24.64 51.77
N GLN A 343 -8.71 -23.99 52.46
CA GLN A 343 -8.91 -23.60 53.85
C GLN A 343 -9.74 -22.31 53.99
N ALA A 344 -10.30 -22.15 55.19
CA ALA A 344 -11.07 -21.00 55.68
C ALA A 344 -10.68 -19.63 55.06
N LEU A 345 -11.61 -18.89 54.44
CA LEU A 345 -11.59 -17.42 54.54
C LEU A 345 -12.06 -17.09 55.97
N ALA A 346 -11.17 -17.35 56.92
CA ALA A 346 -11.52 -17.64 58.30
C ALA A 346 -12.15 -16.42 58.99
N GLU A 347 -13.28 -16.65 59.65
CA GLU A 347 -13.98 -15.68 60.50
C GLU A 347 -14.59 -14.44 59.81
N TYR A 348 -14.77 -14.43 58.48
CA TYR A 348 -15.53 -13.34 57.82
C TYR A 348 -17.02 -13.36 58.21
N GLN A 349 -17.41 -12.46 59.13
CA GLN A 349 -18.80 -12.12 59.40
C GLN A 349 -19.30 -11.03 58.42
N GLU A 350 -20.60 -11.01 58.12
CA GLU A 350 -21.18 -10.15 57.08
C GLU A 350 -20.91 -8.65 57.32
N GLY A 351 -20.13 -8.01 56.44
CA GLY A 351 -19.73 -6.62 56.69
C GLY A 351 -19.18 -5.86 55.47
N CYS A 352 -18.14 -5.09 55.72
CA CYS A 352 -17.16 -4.66 54.70
C CYS A 352 -15.81 -5.26 55.11
N LEU A 353 -14.90 -5.46 54.18
CA LEU A 353 -13.49 -5.67 54.52
C LEU A 353 -12.94 -4.40 55.19
N ASP A 354 -12.21 -4.57 56.29
CA ASP A 354 -11.41 -3.49 56.90
C ASP A 354 -10.06 -3.33 56.19
N ASP A 355 -9.25 -2.35 56.60
CA ASP A 355 -7.96 -2.07 55.95
C ASP A 355 -6.98 -3.25 56.02
N LEU A 356 -7.10 -4.14 57.01
CA LEU A 356 -6.26 -5.34 57.11
C LEU A 356 -6.70 -6.40 56.09
N CYS A 357 -8.00 -6.71 56.04
CA CYS A 357 -8.55 -7.63 55.05
C CYS A 357 -8.46 -7.10 53.61
N LEU A 358 -8.48 -5.78 53.41
CA LEU A 358 -8.24 -5.15 52.11
C LEU A 358 -6.78 -5.31 51.67
N ARG A 359 -5.81 -5.10 52.57
CA ARG A 359 -4.39 -5.29 52.29
C ARG A 359 -4.10 -6.75 51.94
N GLU A 360 -4.68 -7.69 52.70
CA GLU A 360 -4.55 -9.13 52.44
C GLU A 360 -5.22 -9.55 51.12
N LEU A 361 -6.38 -8.98 50.78
CA LEU A 361 -7.04 -9.25 49.50
C LEU A 361 -6.17 -8.84 48.31
N VAL A 362 -5.59 -7.63 48.32
CA VAL A 362 -4.70 -7.14 47.24
C VAL A 362 -3.39 -7.92 47.17
N ARG A 363 -2.91 -8.46 48.30
CA ARG A 363 -1.71 -9.29 48.38
C ARG A 363 -1.91 -10.73 47.91
N THR A 364 -3.10 -11.30 48.11
CA THR A 364 -3.38 -12.73 47.85
C THR A 364 -4.17 -13.02 46.56
N HIS A 365 -4.78 -12.00 45.95
CA HIS A 365 -5.59 -12.14 44.74
C HIS A 365 -5.22 -11.08 43.71
N LYS A 366 -5.11 -11.45 42.44
CA LYS A 366 -5.08 -10.48 41.33
C LYS A 366 -6.43 -9.80 41.22
N ILE A 367 -6.45 -8.48 41.32
CA ILE A 367 -7.64 -7.64 41.47
C ILE A 367 -8.12 -7.17 40.09
N VAL A 368 -9.15 -7.81 39.56
CA VAL A 368 -9.66 -7.50 38.21
C VAL A 368 -10.69 -6.38 38.28
N LEU A 369 -10.42 -5.25 37.62
CA LEU A 369 -11.25 -4.05 37.68
C LEU A 369 -12.29 -4.04 36.55
N ASP A 370 -13.56 -4.33 36.89
CA ASP A 370 -14.69 -4.31 35.95
C ASP A 370 -14.96 -2.90 35.39
N LEU A 371 -15.40 -2.84 34.13
CA LEU A 371 -15.82 -1.63 33.43
C LEU A 371 -16.81 -0.77 34.25
N SER A 372 -17.72 -1.38 35.02
CA SER A 372 -18.67 -0.63 35.86
C SER A 372 -18.04 0.00 37.12
N MET A 373 -16.91 -0.53 37.57
CA MET A 373 -16.07 0.07 38.62
C MET A 373 -15.27 1.23 38.02
N LEU A 374 -14.52 0.99 36.95
CA LEU A 374 -13.65 1.98 36.30
C LEU A 374 -14.40 3.25 35.87
N ARG A 375 -15.64 3.11 35.38
CA ARG A 375 -16.50 4.23 34.97
C ARG A 375 -16.91 5.16 36.13
N LYS A 376 -16.87 4.74 37.40
CA LYS A 376 -17.30 5.57 38.54
C LYS A 376 -16.14 6.34 39.18
N GLN A 377 -16.19 7.66 39.13
CA GLN A 377 -15.18 8.54 39.75
C GLN A 377 -14.94 8.24 41.25
N LYS A 378 -16.01 7.98 42.03
CA LYS A 378 -15.88 7.57 43.45
C LYS A 378 -15.07 6.27 43.61
N ALA A 379 -15.26 5.28 42.74
CA ALA A 379 -14.56 4.00 42.80
C ALA A 379 -13.10 4.13 42.33
N ARG A 380 -12.83 4.95 41.31
CA ARG A 380 -11.46 5.34 40.94
C ARG A 380 -10.74 6.06 42.09
N LYS A 381 -11.43 6.93 42.82
CA LYS A 381 -10.91 7.61 44.00
C LYS A 381 -10.64 6.63 45.15
N PHE A 382 -11.58 5.72 45.45
CA PHE A 382 -11.38 4.65 46.44
C PHE A 382 -10.18 3.76 46.10
N LEU A 383 -10.03 3.35 44.83
CA LEU A 383 -8.84 2.64 44.36
C LEU A 383 -7.58 3.46 44.67
N GLY A 384 -7.51 4.72 44.23
CA GLY A 384 -6.36 5.61 44.44
C GLY A 384 -6.03 5.94 45.90
N GLU A 385 -7.00 5.96 46.81
CA GLU A 385 -6.82 6.35 48.22
C GLU A 385 -6.74 5.17 49.20
N LYS A 386 -7.26 3.98 48.84
CA LYS A 386 -7.35 2.81 49.75
C LYS A 386 -6.69 1.55 49.23
N LEU A 387 -6.69 1.28 47.93
CA LEU A 387 -6.07 0.07 47.38
C LEU A 387 -4.69 0.36 46.75
N LEU A 388 -4.52 1.55 46.18
CA LEU A 388 -3.28 1.98 45.54
C LEU A 388 -2.12 2.19 46.53
N PRO A 389 -2.33 2.59 47.81
CA PRO A 389 -1.26 2.55 48.81
C PRO A 389 -0.74 1.12 49.02
N PHE A 390 -1.62 0.14 49.26
CA PHE A 390 -1.22 -1.26 49.41
C PHE A 390 -0.64 -1.87 48.12
N ALA A 391 -1.15 -1.48 46.94
CA ALA A 391 -0.55 -1.84 45.66
C ALA A 391 0.82 -1.17 45.44
N SER A 392 1.07 0.01 46.00
CA SER A 392 2.36 0.69 45.92
C SER A 392 3.36 0.17 46.94
N GLU A 393 2.92 -0.29 48.11
CA GLU A 393 3.70 -1.16 48.98
C GLU A 393 4.11 -2.42 48.21
N LEU A 394 3.16 -3.14 47.60
CA LEU A 394 3.45 -4.36 46.82
C LEU A 394 4.40 -4.13 45.63
N ILE A 395 4.24 -3.04 44.86
CA ILE A 395 5.15 -2.74 43.74
C ILE A 395 6.52 -2.22 44.23
N GLN A 396 6.60 -1.55 45.38
CA GLN A 396 7.89 -1.22 46.02
C GLN A 396 8.56 -2.47 46.62
N GLU A 397 7.78 -3.46 47.05
CA GLU A 397 8.19 -4.83 47.37
C GLU A 397 8.48 -5.70 46.12
N GLY A 398 8.40 -5.13 44.91
CA GLY A 398 8.78 -5.78 43.64
C GLY A 398 7.71 -6.67 43.01
N ALA A 399 6.50 -6.75 43.58
CA ALA A 399 5.42 -7.56 43.03
C ALA A 399 4.93 -7.03 41.67
N GLU A 400 4.53 -7.94 40.79
CA GLU A 400 3.78 -7.61 39.58
C GLU A 400 2.51 -6.79 39.87
N ALA A 401 2.07 -5.98 38.89
CA ALA A 401 0.79 -5.29 38.86
C ALA A 401 -0.36 -6.09 39.54
N PRO A 402 -0.86 -5.62 40.70
CA PRO A 402 -1.93 -6.30 41.41
C PRO A 402 -3.30 -6.01 40.78
N PHE A 403 -3.43 -4.91 40.02
CA PHE A 403 -4.64 -4.61 39.26
C PHE A 403 -4.57 -5.15 37.83
N LEU A 404 -5.61 -5.86 37.41
CA LEU A 404 -5.78 -6.35 36.05
C LEU A 404 -6.99 -5.65 35.39
N VAL A 405 -6.87 -5.33 34.11
CA VAL A 405 -8.00 -4.91 33.27
C VAL A 405 -8.06 -5.78 32.03
N GLU A 406 -9.21 -6.41 31.81
CA GLU A 406 -9.48 -7.23 30.64
C GLU A 406 -9.45 -6.36 29.36
N ALA A 407 -8.93 -6.90 28.26
CA ALA A 407 -8.59 -6.08 27.10
C ALA A 407 -9.81 -5.51 26.36
N SER A 408 -10.96 -6.20 26.32
CA SER A 408 -12.21 -5.67 25.76
C SER A 408 -12.69 -4.46 26.58
N THR A 409 -12.54 -4.51 27.90
CA THR A 409 -12.77 -3.37 28.81
C THR A 409 -11.86 -2.19 28.47
N ARG A 410 -10.55 -2.41 28.25
CA ARG A 410 -9.62 -1.36 27.77
C ARG A 410 -10.03 -0.79 26.41
N TYR A 411 -10.45 -1.65 25.49
CA TYR A 411 -10.85 -1.28 24.13
C TYR A 411 -12.11 -0.43 24.08
N ILE A 412 -13.14 -0.77 24.88
CA ILE A 412 -14.36 0.03 25.02
C ILE A 412 -14.03 1.44 25.52
N LEU A 413 -13.15 1.56 26.52
CA LEU A 413 -12.70 2.84 27.06
C LEU A 413 -11.91 3.66 26.02
N PHE A 414 -11.08 3.01 25.19
CA PHE A 414 -10.36 3.65 24.08
C PHE A 414 -11.30 4.17 22.98
N GLN A 415 -12.37 3.44 22.65
CA GLN A 415 -13.41 3.93 21.74
C GLN A 415 -14.18 5.10 22.37
N GLY A 416 -14.36 5.11 23.69
CA GLY A 416 -14.81 6.27 24.46
C GLY A 416 -13.96 7.52 24.23
N VAL A 417 -12.62 7.40 24.30
CA VAL A 417 -11.69 8.50 23.98
C VAL A 417 -11.86 9.01 22.54
N LYS A 418 -11.96 8.11 21.55
CA LYS A 418 -12.19 8.50 20.14
C LYS A 418 -13.51 9.25 19.95
N ASN A 419 -14.59 8.77 20.56
CA ASN A 419 -15.90 9.42 20.49
C ASN A 419 -15.91 10.77 21.21
N TYR A 420 -15.25 10.88 22.38
CA TYR A 420 -15.14 12.13 23.13
C TYR A 420 -14.29 13.17 22.40
N ARG A 421 -13.14 12.79 21.80
CA ARG A 421 -12.36 13.69 20.95
C ARG A 421 -13.14 14.15 19.73
N ARG A 422 -13.85 13.25 19.04
CA ARG A 422 -14.71 13.61 17.91
C ARG A 422 -15.80 14.61 18.29
N PHE A 423 -16.30 14.55 19.52
CA PHE A 423 -17.21 15.55 20.09
C PHE A 423 -16.51 16.92 20.30
N GLU A 424 -15.33 16.97 20.91
CA GLU A 424 -14.57 18.22 21.13
C GLU A 424 -14.05 18.85 19.82
N GLU A 425 -13.58 18.04 18.87
CA GLU A 425 -12.96 18.48 17.60
C GLU A 425 -13.99 19.00 16.59
N THR A 426 -15.20 18.43 16.54
CA THR A 426 -16.19 18.80 15.50
C THR A 426 -17.06 19.98 15.88
N GLY A 427 -17.31 20.21 17.17
CA GLY A 427 -18.18 21.30 17.66
C GLY A 427 -19.61 21.27 17.10
N LEU A 428 -20.05 20.15 16.52
CA LEU A 428 -21.31 20.06 15.79
C LEU A 428 -22.47 19.73 16.75
N GLU A 429 -23.39 20.69 16.81
CA GLU A 429 -24.69 20.76 17.46
C GLU A 429 -25.23 19.50 18.18
N GLU A 430 -25.74 19.73 19.39
CA GLU A 430 -26.07 18.79 20.46
C GLU A 430 -27.12 17.70 20.13
N ASN A 431 -27.66 17.68 18.90
CA ASN A 431 -28.88 16.99 18.49
C ASN A 431 -28.70 15.52 18.06
N TYR A 432 -27.46 15.06 17.81
CA TYR A 432 -27.18 13.69 17.34
C TYR A 432 -26.76 12.70 18.43
N TRP A 433 -26.44 13.18 19.64
CA TRP A 433 -25.99 12.37 20.77
C TRP A 433 -26.74 12.84 22.02
N SER A 434 -27.35 11.91 22.78
CA SER A 434 -28.01 12.28 24.03
C SER A 434 -26.99 12.67 25.10
N ASP A 435 -27.40 13.47 26.09
CA ASP A 435 -26.51 13.88 27.18
C ASP A 435 -26.01 12.69 28.03
N LYS A 436 -26.76 11.59 28.02
CA LYS A 436 -26.36 10.31 28.60
C LYS A 436 -25.16 9.70 27.86
N GLU A 437 -25.12 9.78 26.53
CA GLU A 437 -24.01 9.29 25.72
C GLU A 437 -22.81 10.23 25.78
N LYS A 438 -23.02 11.56 25.78
CA LYS A 438 -21.96 12.56 26.04
C LYS A 438 -21.29 12.31 27.40
N ALA A 439 -22.11 12.12 28.45
CA ALA A 439 -21.63 11.80 29.79
C ALA A 439 -20.91 10.45 29.85
N GLN A 440 -21.42 9.42 29.17
CA GLN A 440 -20.76 8.10 29.15
C GLN A 440 -19.41 8.15 28.41
N ALA A 441 -19.33 8.82 27.25
CA ALA A 441 -18.07 8.99 26.52
C ALA A 441 -17.02 9.74 27.36
N LYS A 442 -17.44 10.74 28.16
CA LYS A 442 -16.55 11.42 29.10
C LYS A 442 -16.10 10.52 30.27
N LEU A 443 -17.01 9.76 30.87
CA LEU A 443 -16.65 8.79 31.92
C LEU A 443 -15.70 7.70 31.41
N ASP A 444 -15.82 7.33 30.14
CA ASP A 444 -14.97 6.35 29.47
C ASP A 444 -13.59 6.93 29.12
N HIS A 445 -13.55 8.18 28.64
CA HIS A 445 -12.33 8.96 28.45
C HIS A 445 -11.53 9.08 29.76
N ASP A 446 -12.18 9.53 30.83
CA ASP A 446 -11.53 9.73 32.12
C ASP A 446 -11.10 8.39 32.77
N ALA A 447 -11.83 7.30 32.51
CA ALA A 447 -11.44 5.96 32.94
C ALA A 447 -10.27 5.40 32.11
N TYR A 448 -10.22 5.65 30.79
CA TYR A 448 -9.10 5.28 29.94
C TYR A 448 -7.79 5.93 30.40
N PHE A 449 -7.79 7.25 30.60
CA PHE A 449 -6.58 7.96 31.04
C PHE A 449 -6.17 7.58 32.47
N PHE A 450 -7.11 7.20 33.33
CA PHE A 450 -6.80 6.66 34.66
C PHE A 450 -6.08 5.30 34.58
N ILE A 451 -6.56 4.35 33.78
CA ILE A 451 -5.90 3.03 33.65
C ILE A 451 -4.61 3.09 32.82
N ASP A 452 -4.52 3.98 31.83
CA ASP A 452 -3.30 4.29 31.09
C ASP A 452 -2.23 4.91 32.01
N HIS A 453 -2.62 5.80 32.93
CA HIS A 453 -1.72 6.35 33.95
C HIS A 453 -1.26 5.29 34.95
N LEU A 454 -2.17 4.48 35.50
CA LEU A 454 -1.81 3.38 36.41
C LEU A 454 -0.89 2.36 35.74
N SER A 455 -1.13 2.03 34.47
CA SER A 455 -0.29 1.10 33.71
C SER A 455 1.11 1.68 33.42
N LYS A 456 1.20 2.98 33.09
CA LYS A 456 2.48 3.70 32.97
C LYS A 456 3.26 3.83 34.28
N MET A 457 2.59 3.69 35.42
CA MET A 457 3.20 3.60 36.75
C MET A 457 3.37 2.15 37.24
N GLY A 458 3.17 1.14 36.39
CA GLY A 458 3.34 -0.28 36.71
C GLY A 458 2.18 -0.92 37.50
N TYR A 459 1.28 -0.14 38.10
CA TYR A 459 0.21 -0.63 38.96
C TYR A 459 -0.84 -1.51 38.27
N LEU A 460 -0.93 -1.48 36.94
CA LEU A 460 -2.03 -2.06 36.19
C LEU A 460 -1.57 -2.75 34.89
N SER A 461 -1.86 -4.04 34.79
CA SER A 461 -1.62 -4.86 33.59
C SER A 461 -2.92 -5.12 32.81
N PHE A 462 -2.77 -5.36 31.51
CA PHE A 462 -3.89 -5.67 30.62
C PHE A 462 -3.84 -7.14 30.20
N VAL A 463 -4.99 -7.82 30.21
CA VAL A 463 -5.06 -9.28 30.02
C VAL A 463 -6.15 -9.69 29.04
N GLY A 464 -5.88 -10.76 28.27
CA GLY A 464 -6.76 -11.24 27.20
C GLY A 464 -6.70 -10.40 25.92
N ILE A 465 -7.55 -10.75 24.95
CA ILE A 465 -7.65 -10.13 23.62
C ILE A 465 -8.99 -9.37 23.53
N PRO A 466 -9.04 -8.12 23.02
CA PRO A 466 -10.27 -7.36 22.95
C PRO A 466 -11.23 -7.92 21.90
N VAL A 467 -12.43 -8.35 22.31
CA VAL A 467 -13.47 -8.88 21.40
C VAL A 467 -14.57 -7.85 21.19
N PRO A 468 -14.63 -7.13 20.04
CA PRO A 468 -15.61 -6.07 19.83
C PRO A 468 -17.05 -6.59 19.86
N GLY A 469 -17.90 -5.99 20.70
CA GLY A 469 -19.32 -6.32 20.80
C GLY A 469 -19.68 -7.51 21.71
N LYS A 470 -18.70 -8.21 22.28
CA LYS A 470 -18.94 -9.24 23.30
C LYS A 470 -19.19 -8.58 24.67
N ASP A 471 -20.00 -9.20 25.52
CA ASP A 471 -20.27 -8.68 26.87
C ASP A 471 -19.03 -8.80 27.78
N THR A 472 -18.70 -7.73 28.49
CA THR A 472 -17.48 -7.67 29.31
C THR A 472 -17.54 -8.51 30.58
N LYS A 473 -18.74 -8.91 31.05
CA LYS A 473 -18.83 -9.87 32.16
C LYS A 473 -18.59 -11.29 31.68
N GLN A 474 -19.05 -11.62 30.47
CA GLN A 474 -18.78 -12.92 29.87
C GLN A 474 -17.27 -13.11 29.59
N THR A 475 -16.58 -12.10 29.04
CA THR A 475 -15.11 -12.20 28.86
C THR A 475 -14.34 -12.31 30.17
N LEU A 476 -14.81 -11.66 31.24
CA LEU A 476 -14.24 -11.81 32.59
C LEU A 476 -14.42 -13.23 33.17
N VAL A 477 -15.57 -13.89 32.94
CA VAL A 477 -15.79 -15.29 33.36
C VAL A 477 -14.91 -16.25 32.55
N GLU A 478 -14.75 -16.03 31.25
CA GLU A 478 -13.87 -16.83 30.38
C GLU A 478 -12.38 -16.67 30.75
N TYR A 479 -11.96 -15.44 31.07
CA TYR A 479 -10.61 -15.18 31.59
C TYR A 479 -10.39 -15.92 32.92
N ALA A 480 -11.31 -15.82 33.87
CA ALA A 480 -11.20 -16.52 35.15
C ALA A 480 -11.23 -18.06 34.99
N SER A 481 -11.98 -18.57 34.01
CA SER A 481 -12.06 -20.00 33.69
C SER A 481 -10.80 -20.56 33.05
N SER A 482 -10.09 -19.75 32.26
CA SER A 482 -8.82 -20.13 31.63
C SER A 482 -7.62 -19.99 32.59
N HIS A 483 -7.76 -19.16 33.63
CA HIS A 483 -6.78 -18.95 34.70
C HIS A 483 -7.21 -19.65 35.99
N TYR A 484 -7.73 -20.88 35.87
CA TYR A 484 -8.33 -21.65 36.97
C TYR A 484 -7.37 -22.04 38.12
N LYS A 485 -6.05 -21.85 37.95
CA LYS A 485 -5.04 -21.95 39.01
C LYS A 485 -4.80 -20.62 39.76
N THR A 486 -5.18 -19.48 39.19
CA THR A 486 -4.85 -18.15 39.68
C THR A 486 -5.94 -17.63 40.64
N ARG A 487 -5.52 -17.11 41.80
CA ARG A 487 -6.42 -16.41 42.73
C ARG A 487 -6.84 -15.07 42.15
N LEU A 488 -8.13 -14.92 41.85
CA LEU A 488 -8.70 -13.74 41.18
C LEU A 488 -9.79 -13.12 42.05
N CYS A 489 -9.83 -11.79 42.16
CA CYS A 489 -10.96 -11.07 42.75
C CYS A 489 -11.48 -10.03 41.76
N ILE A 490 -12.69 -10.25 41.23
CA ILE A 490 -13.30 -9.31 40.28
C ILE A 490 -14.08 -8.24 41.06
N LEU A 491 -13.63 -6.99 41.00
CA LEU A 491 -14.23 -5.85 41.70
C LEU A 491 -15.21 -5.08 40.79
N THR A 492 -16.50 -5.14 41.13
CA THR A 492 -17.59 -4.47 40.41
C THR A 492 -18.31 -3.42 41.26
N CYS A 493 -18.89 -2.40 40.61
CA CYS A 493 -19.80 -1.44 41.26
C CYS A 493 -21.26 -1.60 40.82
N GLY A 494 -21.60 -2.68 40.11
CA GLY A 494 -22.95 -3.02 39.65
C GLY A 494 -23.70 -3.97 40.57
N LYS A 495 -24.64 -4.75 39.99
CA LYS A 495 -25.08 -6.03 40.57
C LYS A 495 -23.99 -7.07 40.35
N ALA A 496 -23.60 -7.78 41.41
CA ALA A 496 -22.59 -8.83 41.39
C ALA A 496 -23.20 -10.20 41.07
N ASP A 497 -24.44 -10.42 41.53
CA ASP A 497 -25.25 -11.64 41.51
C ASP A 497 -25.08 -12.49 40.23
N TYR A 498 -25.20 -11.89 39.04
CA TYR A 498 -24.99 -12.59 37.76
C TYR A 498 -23.54 -13.09 37.56
N LEU A 499 -22.53 -12.27 37.87
CA LEU A 499 -21.13 -12.64 37.71
C LEU A 499 -20.74 -13.73 38.72
N VAL A 500 -21.30 -13.64 39.93
CA VAL A 500 -21.21 -14.64 41.00
C VAL A 500 -21.78 -15.99 40.52
N ASP A 501 -23.00 -15.99 39.99
CA ASP A 501 -23.66 -17.20 39.47
C ASP A 501 -22.91 -17.85 38.29
N GLU A 502 -22.35 -17.06 37.36
CA GLU A 502 -21.61 -17.60 36.21
C GLU A 502 -20.22 -18.14 36.59
N ILE A 503 -19.49 -17.49 37.52
CA ILE A 503 -18.22 -18.01 38.05
C ILE A 503 -18.45 -19.38 38.71
N MET A 504 -19.53 -19.57 39.49
CA MET A 504 -19.86 -20.84 40.14
C MET A 504 -20.23 -21.98 39.17
N LYS A 505 -20.63 -21.67 37.93
CA LYS A 505 -20.88 -22.67 36.87
C LYS A 505 -19.63 -23.04 36.07
N SER A 506 -18.52 -22.36 36.32
CA SER A 506 -17.34 -22.37 35.47
C SER A 506 -16.20 -23.24 36.02
N LYS A 507 -15.04 -23.22 35.35
CA LYS A 507 -13.81 -23.85 35.85
C LYS A 507 -13.02 -22.97 36.83
N ALA A 508 -13.43 -21.71 37.07
CA ALA A 508 -12.69 -20.68 37.79
C ALA A 508 -12.66 -20.86 39.34
N ARG A 509 -12.18 -22.01 39.82
CA ARG A 509 -12.31 -22.47 41.23
C ARG A 509 -11.57 -21.61 42.29
N PHE A 510 -10.74 -20.66 41.89
CA PHE A 510 -10.10 -19.67 42.78
C PHE A 510 -10.46 -18.22 42.44
N CYS A 511 -11.58 -18.01 41.74
CA CYS A 511 -12.11 -16.67 41.45
C CYS A 511 -13.24 -16.32 42.43
N ILE A 512 -13.06 -15.20 43.14
CA ILE A 512 -14.08 -14.57 43.97
C ILE A 512 -14.57 -13.26 43.35
N VAL A 513 -15.73 -12.78 43.77
CA VAL A 513 -16.29 -11.49 43.31
C VAL A 513 -16.41 -10.56 44.51
N GLY A 514 -16.02 -9.29 44.31
CA GLY A 514 -16.16 -8.22 45.29
C GLY A 514 -16.99 -7.07 44.76
N ARG A 515 -17.79 -6.45 45.64
CA ARG A 515 -18.60 -5.27 45.31
C ARG A 515 -18.08 -4.03 46.02
N VAL A 516 -17.74 -3.00 45.25
CA VAL A 516 -17.15 -1.74 45.74
C VAL A 516 -18.20 -0.63 45.83
N PHE A 517 -18.24 0.05 46.97
CA PHE A 517 -19.06 1.24 47.24
C PHE A 517 -18.20 2.30 47.96
N ASP A 518 -18.44 2.55 49.25
CA ASP A 518 -17.52 3.30 50.12
C ASP A 518 -16.60 2.34 50.93
N GLY A 519 -16.71 1.03 50.67
CA GLY A 519 -15.85 -0.09 51.10
C GLY A 519 -16.02 -1.29 50.15
N ILE A 520 -15.48 -2.47 50.49
CA ILE A 520 -15.61 -3.70 49.68
C ILE A 520 -16.35 -4.79 50.47
N ARG A 521 -17.24 -5.53 49.80
CA ARG A 521 -17.86 -6.77 50.29
C ARG A 521 -17.62 -7.93 49.32
N ILE A 522 -17.18 -9.08 49.83
CA ILE A 522 -16.93 -10.31 49.07
C ILE A 522 -18.15 -11.26 49.17
N PHE A 523 -18.32 -12.14 48.18
CA PHE A 523 -19.38 -13.18 48.17
C PHE A 523 -18.78 -14.58 48.47
N PRO A 524 -19.40 -15.43 49.32
CA PRO A 524 -18.63 -16.35 50.19
C PRO A 524 -18.45 -17.80 49.70
N GLN A 525 -18.37 -18.05 48.39
CA GLN A 525 -18.94 -19.29 47.82
C GLN A 525 -18.06 -20.57 47.72
N MET A 526 -16.78 -20.60 48.12
CA MET A 526 -15.93 -21.81 47.95
C MET A 526 -14.90 -22.04 49.08
N LEU A 527 -15.14 -23.00 50.00
CA LEU A 527 -14.27 -23.29 51.17
C LEU A 527 -14.37 -24.76 51.73
N PRO A 528 -13.67 -25.79 51.19
CA PRO A 528 -13.26 -26.97 52.04
C PRO A 528 -12.02 -27.87 51.63
N ILE A 529 -11.02 -27.98 52.52
CA ILE A 529 -10.32 -29.17 53.14
C ILE A 529 -9.78 -30.40 52.31
N LEU A 530 -8.42 -30.50 52.21
CA LEU A 530 -7.44 -31.64 52.30
C LEU A 530 -7.63 -32.99 51.54
N SER A 531 -6.64 -33.57 50.81
CA SER A 531 -5.40 -33.03 50.22
C SER A 531 -4.93 -33.74 48.93
N GLU A 532 -4.94 -33.01 47.82
CA GLU A 532 -4.67 -33.51 46.45
C GLU A 532 -3.15 -33.57 46.09
N LYS A 533 -2.28 -33.57 47.12
CA LYS A 533 -0.95 -32.94 47.06
C LYS A 533 0.30 -33.84 47.05
N GLU A 534 0.22 -35.12 47.46
CA GLU A 534 1.46 -35.90 47.66
C GLU A 534 2.04 -36.53 46.38
N MET A 535 1.21 -36.86 45.39
CA MET A 535 1.69 -37.58 44.20
C MET A 535 2.45 -36.70 43.21
N VAL A 536 2.17 -35.39 43.21
CA VAL A 536 2.83 -34.41 42.32
C VAL A 536 4.10 -33.83 42.95
N LYS A 537 4.20 -33.80 44.29
CA LYS A 537 5.40 -33.41 45.04
C LYS A 537 6.65 -34.09 44.49
N LYS A 538 6.67 -35.43 44.52
CA LYS A 538 7.88 -36.20 44.24
C LYS A 538 8.47 -35.88 42.85
N THR A 539 7.63 -35.76 41.82
CA THR A 539 8.08 -35.59 40.44
C THR A 539 8.81 -34.26 40.22
N ILE A 540 8.28 -33.16 40.75
CA ILE A 540 8.90 -31.84 40.63
C ILE A 540 10.22 -31.75 41.44
N ARG A 541 10.32 -32.52 42.53
CA ARG A 541 11.50 -32.56 43.42
C ARG A 541 12.78 -32.95 42.68
N GLU A 542 12.70 -33.98 41.84
CA GLU A 542 13.85 -34.52 41.11
C GLU A 542 14.27 -33.62 39.93
N GLN A 543 13.31 -32.94 39.27
CA GLN A 543 13.59 -32.09 38.11
C GLN A 543 14.29 -30.78 38.48
N VAL A 544 13.83 -30.11 39.54
CA VAL A 544 14.42 -28.88 40.07
C VAL A 544 15.88 -29.07 40.47
N LEU A 545 16.18 -30.22 41.07
CA LEU A 545 17.46 -30.49 41.71
C LEU A 545 18.61 -30.57 40.67
N ASN A 546 18.37 -31.27 39.55
CA ASN A 546 19.28 -31.30 38.39
C ASN A 546 19.53 -29.91 37.78
N HIS A 547 18.54 -29.01 37.82
CA HIS A 547 18.68 -27.67 37.24
C HIS A 547 19.67 -26.80 38.03
N PHE A 548 19.71 -26.93 39.35
CA PHE A 548 20.66 -26.19 40.19
C PHE A 548 22.13 -26.56 39.89
N GLU A 549 22.42 -27.83 39.63
CA GLU A 549 23.78 -28.29 39.28
C GLU A 549 24.23 -27.70 37.93
N GLN A 550 23.36 -27.73 36.91
CA GLN A 550 23.69 -27.23 35.57
C GLN A 550 23.88 -25.70 35.52
N ALA A 551 23.12 -24.95 36.33
CA ALA A 551 23.23 -23.49 36.35
C ALA A 551 24.55 -23.01 36.96
N GLU A 552 25.10 -23.73 37.95
CA GLU A 552 26.41 -23.38 38.53
C GLU A 552 27.55 -23.64 37.52
N ILE A 553 27.48 -24.69 36.71
CA ILE A 553 28.43 -24.92 35.59
C ILE A 553 28.39 -23.76 34.57
N ARG A 554 27.20 -23.20 34.28
CA ARG A 554 27.06 -22.01 33.42
C ARG A 554 27.66 -20.74 34.03
N SER A 555 27.68 -20.61 35.37
CA SER A 555 28.25 -19.43 36.04
C SER A 555 29.78 -19.38 36.02
N GLU A 556 30.45 -20.49 35.67
CA GLU A 556 31.91 -20.61 35.63
C GLU A 556 32.51 -20.51 34.21
N GLN A 557 31.72 -20.29 33.15
CA GLN A 557 32.19 -20.29 31.75
C GLN A 557 31.97 -18.95 31.00
N PRO A 558 33.00 -18.39 30.32
CA PRO A 558 32.87 -17.14 29.54
C PRO A 558 32.16 -17.29 28.17
N GLU A 559 31.81 -16.16 27.56
CA GLU A 559 31.22 -16.08 26.21
C GLU A 559 32.07 -16.77 25.13
N THR A 560 31.56 -17.81 24.46
CA THR A 560 31.86 -18.06 23.03
C THR A 560 30.83 -18.97 22.33
N ILE A 561 30.12 -18.38 21.37
CA ILE A 561 30.02 -18.76 19.94
C ILE A 561 29.96 -20.25 19.55
N SER A 562 29.06 -20.50 18.59
CA SER A 562 28.81 -21.72 17.78
C SER A 562 29.95 -22.71 17.54
N GLU A 563 29.60 -24.00 17.57
CA GLU A 563 29.97 -25.00 16.55
C GLU A 563 29.08 -26.27 16.70
N GLN A 564 29.15 -27.21 15.75
CA GLN A 564 28.49 -28.54 15.73
C GLN A 564 26.94 -28.48 15.61
N ALA A 565 26.32 -28.52 14.42
CA ALA A 565 26.36 -29.53 13.33
C ALA A 565 25.51 -30.78 13.64
N GLU A 566 24.41 -31.00 12.90
CA GLU A 566 24.28 -32.06 11.86
C GLU A 566 23.67 -33.36 12.43
N VAL A 567 23.69 -34.45 11.62
CA VAL A 567 23.44 -35.85 11.98
C VAL A 567 21.98 -36.36 11.99
N LEU A 568 21.56 -36.86 10.79
CA LEU A 568 20.69 -38.04 10.53
C LEU A 568 19.17 -37.93 10.85
N THR A 569 18.24 -38.08 9.89
CA THR A 569 17.69 -39.31 9.23
C THR A 569 16.92 -40.26 10.19
N GLU A 570 15.86 -40.99 9.81
CA GLU A 570 15.48 -41.63 8.53
C GLU A 570 13.94 -41.93 8.42
N GLN A 571 13.45 -42.48 7.29
CA GLN A 571 12.07 -43.00 7.04
C GLN A 571 12.01 -44.55 7.32
N PRO A 572 11.07 -45.46 6.84
CA PRO A 572 9.91 -45.36 5.90
C PRO A 572 8.68 -46.32 6.10
N GLU A 573 7.83 -46.42 5.05
CA GLU A 573 6.87 -47.51 4.65
C GLU A 573 5.54 -47.72 5.43
N THR A 574 4.43 -48.31 4.93
CA THR A 574 3.72 -48.53 3.60
C THR A 574 2.22 -48.94 3.93
N ILE A 575 1.25 -49.40 3.10
CA ILE A 575 1.15 -49.96 1.72
C ILE A 575 -0.25 -49.68 1.07
N SER A 576 -0.74 -50.54 0.14
CA SER A 576 -1.96 -50.49 -0.69
C SER A 576 -3.24 -51.06 0.02
N GLU A 577 -4.46 -51.26 -0.54
CA GLU A 577 -4.81 -51.70 -1.91
C GLU A 577 -6.31 -51.60 -2.36
N GLN A 578 -6.50 -51.24 -3.66
CA GLN A 578 -7.56 -51.55 -4.65
C GLN A 578 -9.09 -51.55 -4.36
N ALA A 579 -9.87 -50.97 -5.29
CA ALA A 579 -11.17 -51.47 -5.77
C ALA A 579 -11.57 -50.91 -7.16
N GLU A 580 -12.30 -51.68 -7.97
CA GLU A 580 -12.55 -51.49 -9.42
C GLU A 580 -14.04 -51.76 -9.78
N ILE A 581 -14.65 -51.43 -10.93
CA ILE A 581 -14.42 -50.57 -12.14
C ILE A 581 -15.84 -50.30 -12.76
N PHE A 582 -15.98 -49.43 -13.78
CA PHE A 582 -16.86 -49.57 -15.00
C PHE A 582 -17.38 -48.24 -15.62
N THR A 583 -16.85 -47.90 -16.82
CA THR A 583 -17.55 -47.42 -18.07
C THR A 583 -18.55 -46.24 -18.08
N GLU A 584 -18.74 -45.45 -19.15
CA GLU A 584 -17.92 -45.01 -20.32
C GLU A 584 -18.79 -44.06 -21.18
N ARG A 585 -18.20 -43.07 -21.88
CA ARG A 585 -18.79 -42.31 -23.02
C ARG A 585 -17.69 -41.48 -23.73
N PRO A 586 -17.87 -41.02 -24.99
CA PRO A 586 -16.79 -41.15 -25.97
C PRO A 586 -15.92 -39.90 -26.17
N GLU A 587 -14.61 -40.08 -25.94
CA GLU A 587 -13.53 -40.06 -26.95
C GLU A 587 -13.34 -38.81 -27.87
N ILE A 588 -12.07 -38.50 -28.13
CA ILE A 588 -11.49 -37.60 -29.15
C ILE A 588 -11.52 -36.07 -28.87
N ILE A 589 -12.38 -35.53 -27.99
CA ILE A 589 -12.32 -34.09 -27.61
C ILE A 589 -11.84 -33.85 -26.17
N LEU A 590 -12.14 -34.74 -25.22
CA LEU A 590 -11.76 -34.57 -23.80
C LEU A 590 -10.31 -34.98 -23.48
N GLU A 591 -9.65 -35.73 -24.37
CA GLU A 591 -8.32 -36.33 -24.14
C GLU A 591 -7.17 -35.32 -23.99
N MET A 592 -7.36 -34.05 -24.33
CA MET A 592 -6.35 -33.00 -24.13
C MET A 592 -6.61 -32.10 -22.89
N GLU A 593 -7.76 -32.22 -22.23
CA GLU A 593 -8.12 -31.32 -21.12
C GLU A 593 -7.65 -31.81 -19.74
N THR A 594 -7.21 -33.07 -19.61
CA THR A 594 -6.81 -33.68 -18.32
C THR A 594 -5.31 -33.79 -18.09
N ASP A 595 -4.51 -34.05 -19.12
CA ASP A 595 -3.08 -34.43 -18.97
C ASP A 595 -2.15 -33.24 -18.70
N ILE A 596 -2.64 -32.01 -18.82
CA ILE A 596 -1.82 -30.79 -18.72
C ILE A 596 -1.58 -30.34 -17.27
N ALA A 597 -2.42 -30.80 -16.32
CA ALA A 597 -2.42 -30.38 -14.92
C ALA A 597 -1.61 -31.28 -13.97
N ASN A 598 -1.40 -32.55 -14.31
CA ASN A 598 -0.83 -33.58 -13.44
C ASN A 598 0.53 -34.15 -13.94
N GLN A 599 1.36 -33.32 -14.58
CA GLN A 599 2.73 -33.70 -14.95
C GLN A 599 3.75 -32.88 -14.15
N ASP A 600 4.52 -33.59 -13.33
CA ASP A 600 5.69 -33.07 -12.62
C ASP A 600 6.74 -32.48 -13.59
N VAL A 601 7.51 -31.52 -13.06
CA VAL A 601 8.81 -30.99 -13.56
C VAL A 601 9.07 -31.21 -15.05
N ASP A 602 8.62 -30.26 -15.88
CA ASP A 602 8.79 -30.25 -17.34
C ASP A 602 10.25 -30.54 -17.77
N GLU A 603 10.45 -31.64 -18.48
CA GLU A 603 11.76 -32.25 -18.74
C GLU A 603 12.68 -31.29 -19.51
N VAL A 604 13.72 -30.78 -18.83
CA VAL A 604 14.75 -29.93 -19.42
C VAL A 604 15.66 -30.78 -20.32
N LEU A 605 15.56 -30.55 -21.62
CA LEU A 605 16.32 -31.30 -22.62
C LEU A 605 17.82 -30.94 -22.56
N SER A 606 18.66 -31.97 -22.69
CA SER A 606 20.11 -31.78 -22.83
C SER A 606 20.46 -31.16 -24.19
N PHE A 607 21.52 -30.37 -24.20
CA PHE A 607 22.09 -29.79 -25.41
C PHE A 607 23.60 -29.67 -25.23
N ASP A 608 24.35 -30.33 -26.11
CA ASP A 608 25.81 -30.36 -26.06
C ASP A 608 26.40 -29.20 -26.87
N GLY A 609 27.26 -28.42 -26.20
CA GLY A 609 27.90 -27.22 -26.74
C GLY A 609 27.29 -25.91 -26.21
N GLU A 610 28.08 -24.85 -26.26
CA GLU A 610 27.64 -23.48 -25.97
C GLU A 610 27.12 -22.84 -27.26
N ILE A 611 26.04 -22.04 -27.17
CA ILE A 611 25.47 -21.35 -28.34
C ILE A 611 25.86 -19.87 -28.26
N THR A 612 26.74 -19.47 -29.18
CA THR A 612 27.34 -18.14 -29.27
C THR A 612 27.23 -17.56 -30.69
N ASP A 613 27.66 -16.31 -30.90
CA ASP A 613 27.74 -15.72 -32.24
C ASP A 613 28.62 -16.59 -33.19
N GLY A 614 28.20 -16.72 -34.44
CA GLY A 614 28.80 -17.59 -35.45
C GLY A 614 28.40 -19.07 -35.35
N SER A 615 27.65 -19.48 -34.33
CA SER A 615 27.21 -20.88 -34.15
C SER A 615 26.37 -21.40 -35.31
N CYS A 616 26.56 -22.68 -35.62
CA CYS A 616 25.92 -23.39 -36.73
C CYS A 616 24.88 -24.41 -36.21
N LEU A 617 23.61 -24.04 -36.30
CA LEU A 617 22.46 -24.88 -35.97
C LEU A 617 21.81 -25.42 -37.25
N TYR A 618 20.83 -26.33 -37.10
CA TYR A 618 20.13 -26.98 -38.21
C TYR A 618 18.63 -26.89 -37.96
N THR A 619 17.83 -26.77 -39.03
CA THR A 619 16.38 -26.92 -38.95
C THR A 619 15.99 -28.39 -38.72
N GLU A 620 14.72 -28.67 -38.40
CA GLU A 620 14.19 -30.04 -38.34
C GLU A 620 14.23 -30.77 -39.70
N THR A 621 14.43 -30.05 -40.80
CA THR A 621 14.64 -30.61 -42.15
C THR A 621 16.12 -30.82 -42.50
N GLY A 622 17.05 -30.39 -41.64
CA GLY A 622 18.50 -30.50 -41.82
C GLY A 622 19.16 -29.34 -42.56
N GLU A 623 18.43 -28.26 -42.85
CA GLU A 623 19.01 -27.05 -43.46
C GLU A 623 19.91 -26.32 -42.45
N LEU A 624 21.08 -25.86 -42.89
CA LEU A 624 22.04 -25.13 -42.06
C LEU A 624 21.54 -23.71 -41.78
N VAL A 625 21.73 -23.27 -40.53
CA VAL A 625 21.44 -21.91 -40.06
C VAL A 625 22.65 -21.40 -39.27
N GLN A 626 23.26 -20.30 -39.71
CA GLN A 626 24.32 -19.64 -38.96
C GLN A 626 23.77 -18.44 -38.17
N LEU A 627 24.11 -18.34 -36.89
CA LEU A 627 23.83 -17.16 -36.08
C LEU A 627 24.82 -16.04 -36.47
N THR A 628 24.29 -14.85 -36.79
CA THR A 628 25.04 -13.69 -37.31
C THR A 628 25.00 -12.49 -36.36
N GLY A 629 25.15 -12.76 -35.06
CA GLY A 629 25.13 -11.80 -33.96
C GLY A 629 23.77 -11.65 -33.29
N ILE A 630 23.79 -11.29 -32.01
CA ILE A 630 22.61 -10.97 -31.22
C ILE A 630 21.83 -9.83 -31.91
N LEU A 631 20.50 -9.93 -31.89
CA LEU A 631 19.62 -8.88 -32.40
C LEU A 631 19.66 -7.67 -31.46
N ILE A 632 19.91 -6.49 -32.01
CA ILE A 632 19.93 -5.23 -31.25
C ILE A 632 18.64 -4.47 -31.54
N GLU A 633 17.84 -4.19 -30.51
CA GLU A 633 16.63 -3.38 -30.60
C GLU A 633 16.77 -2.11 -29.75
N ASN A 634 16.52 -0.94 -30.35
CA ASN A 634 16.63 0.38 -29.72
C ASN A 634 18.01 0.74 -29.11
N GLY A 635 19.03 -0.10 -29.32
CA GLY A 635 20.38 0.04 -28.75
C GLY A 635 20.70 -0.95 -27.62
N GLU A 636 19.75 -1.81 -27.27
CA GLU A 636 19.86 -2.87 -26.25
C GLU A 636 19.87 -4.24 -26.94
N GLU A 637 20.48 -5.26 -26.31
CA GLU A 637 20.42 -6.64 -26.79
C GLU A 637 19.01 -7.20 -26.58
N ALA A 638 18.44 -7.86 -27.60
CA ALA A 638 17.12 -8.46 -27.55
C ALA A 638 17.13 -9.81 -26.81
N ALA A 639 17.51 -9.76 -25.53
CA ALA A 639 17.42 -10.86 -24.57
C ALA A 639 16.18 -10.67 -23.69
N GLY A 640 15.42 -11.75 -23.50
CA GLY A 640 14.30 -11.84 -22.57
C GLY A 640 14.57 -12.89 -21.49
N GLY A 641 13.65 -13.05 -20.54
CA GLY A 641 13.77 -14.04 -19.46
C GLY A 641 13.78 -15.51 -19.90
N GLU A 642 13.34 -15.81 -21.13
CA GLU A 642 13.35 -17.17 -21.69
C GLU A 642 14.59 -17.48 -22.54
N GLY A 643 15.27 -16.47 -23.08
CA GLY A 643 16.31 -16.66 -24.09
C GLY A 643 16.67 -15.39 -24.87
N ILE A 644 17.51 -15.55 -25.90
CA ILE A 644 18.12 -14.47 -26.69
C ILE A 644 17.67 -14.56 -28.15
N LEU A 645 17.33 -13.41 -28.75
CA LEU A 645 17.11 -13.31 -30.19
C LEU A 645 18.44 -13.08 -30.94
N TYR A 646 18.70 -13.93 -31.93
CA TYR A 646 19.84 -13.82 -32.83
C TYR A 646 19.38 -13.50 -34.26
N ARG A 647 20.20 -12.71 -34.97
CA ARG A 647 20.13 -12.63 -36.44
C ARG A 647 20.64 -13.93 -37.04
N THR A 648 20.21 -14.24 -38.25
CA THR A 648 20.69 -15.42 -39.00
C THR A 648 21.27 -15.02 -40.36
N ASP A 649 21.82 -15.97 -41.08
CA ASP A 649 22.14 -15.88 -42.51
C ASP A 649 20.90 -15.95 -43.41
N HIS A 650 19.77 -16.47 -42.90
CA HIS A 650 18.48 -16.51 -43.59
C HIS A 650 17.78 -15.14 -43.57
N SER A 651 17.70 -14.50 -44.75
CA SER A 651 17.24 -13.11 -44.87
C SER A 651 15.78 -12.93 -44.41
N GLY A 652 15.58 -12.07 -43.41
CA GLY A 652 14.26 -11.76 -42.85
C GLY A 652 13.79 -12.71 -41.75
N LEU A 653 14.61 -13.69 -41.34
CA LEU A 653 14.37 -14.55 -40.18
C LEU A 653 15.29 -14.19 -39.00
N VAL A 654 14.81 -14.46 -37.79
CA VAL A 654 15.57 -14.42 -36.54
C VAL A 654 15.35 -15.69 -35.74
N ALA A 655 16.35 -16.07 -34.95
CA ALA A 655 16.32 -17.24 -34.09
C ALA A 655 16.06 -16.85 -32.63
N LYS A 656 15.02 -17.38 -31.99
CA LYS A 656 14.88 -17.33 -30.52
C LYS A 656 15.57 -18.57 -29.95
N ILE A 657 16.69 -18.37 -29.26
CA ILE A 657 17.49 -19.41 -28.63
C ILE A 657 17.21 -19.38 -27.13
N TYR A 658 16.71 -20.49 -26.58
CA TYR A 658 16.32 -20.57 -25.18
C TYR A 658 17.52 -20.80 -24.25
N TYR A 659 17.43 -20.27 -23.03
CA TYR A 659 18.36 -20.61 -21.95
C TYR A 659 18.24 -22.09 -21.54
N LYS A 660 19.22 -22.58 -20.76
CA LYS A 660 19.38 -24.03 -20.51
C LYS A 660 18.12 -24.66 -19.93
N GLU A 661 17.61 -24.06 -18.86
CA GLU A 661 16.40 -24.41 -18.12
C GLU A 661 15.09 -24.14 -18.87
N GLN A 662 15.16 -23.42 -19.99
CA GLN A 662 14.01 -23.08 -20.83
C GLN A 662 13.86 -24.01 -22.05
N ARG A 663 14.82 -24.91 -22.30
CA ARG A 663 14.76 -25.92 -23.38
C ARG A 663 13.96 -27.14 -22.96
N THR A 664 12.69 -26.95 -22.61
CA THR A 664 11.83 -28.01 -22.08
C THR A 664 11.11 -28.83 -23.17
N LYS A 665 10.78 -30.07 -22.82
CA LYS A 665 10.10 -31.02 -23.70
C LYS A 665 8.68 -30.58 -24.09
N ARG A 666 7.91 -30.02 -23.15
CA ARG A 666 6.57 -29.46 -23.42
C ARG A 666 6.65 -28.28 -24.40
N ARG A 667 7.67 -27.42 -24.27
CA ARG A 667 7.89 -26.28 -25.18
C ARG A 667 8.35 -26.73 -26.58
N TYR A 668 9.20 -27.76 -26.67
CA TYR A 668 9.59 -28.38 -27.94
C TYR A 668 8.39 -28.96 -28.71
N GLU A 669 7.55 -29.78 -28.05
CA GLU A 669 6.36 -30.37 -28.70
C GLU A 669 5.30 -29.30 -29.05
N LYS A 670 5.13 -28.26 -28.22
CA LYS A 670 4.28 -27.10 -28.57
C LYS A 670 4.76 -26.41 -29.85
N LEU A 671 6.04 -26.07 -29.96
CA LEU A 671 6.61 -25.41 -31.14
C LEU A 671 6.47 -26.27 -32.40
N LYS A 672 6.71 -27.58 -32.27
CA LYS A 672 6.50 -28.57 -33.34
C LYS A 672 5.05 -28.59 -33.83
N ALA A 673 4.06 -28.53 -32.92
CA ALA A 673 2.65 -28.38 -33.28
C ALA A 673 2.33 -27.02 -33.94
N MET A 674 2.92 -25.92 -33.47
CA MET A 674 2.77 -24.58 -34.06
C MET A 674 3.31 -24.50 -35.49
N ILE A 675 4.48 -25.11 -35.75
CA ILE A 675 5.13 -25.15 -37.07
C ILE A 675 4.34 -26.00 -38.06
N GLN A 676 3.76 -27.11 -37.60
CA GLN A 676 2.85 -27.94 -38.39
C GLN A 676 1.52 -27.23 -38.74
N ASN A 677 1.14 -26.19 -37.97
CA ASN A 677 -0.13 -25.46 -38.11
C ASN A 677 0.07 -23.95 -38.37
N PRO A 678 0.75 -23.55 -39.46
CA PRO A 678 1.25 -22.19 -39.63
C PRO A 678 0.16 -21.11 -39.70
N VAL A 679 0.43 -19.97 -39.05
CA VAL A 679 -0.35 -18.73 -39.18
C VAL A 679 0.21 -17.91 -40.35
N LYS A 680 -0.52 -17.90 -41.47
CA LYS A 680 -0.12 -17.19 -42.70
C LYS A 680 -0.53 -15.71 -42.68
N ASP A 681 0.04 -14.94 -41.77
CA ASP A 681 -0.11 -13.48 -41.70
C ASP A 681 1.28 -12.82 -41.50
N SER A 682 1.62 -11.84 -42.35
CA SER A 682 2.88 -11.09 -42.28
C SER A 682 3.03 -10.18 -41.05
N TRP A 683 1.95 -10.00 -40.28
CA TRP A 683 1.90 -9.18 -39.07
C TRP A 683 2.11 -10.02 -37.79
N ILE A 684 2.35 -11.32 -37.90
CA ILE A 684 2.49 -12.25 -36.78
C ILE A 684 3.80 -13.03 -36.95
N CYS A 685 4.75 -12.84 -36.03
CA CYS A 685 6.07 -13.49 -36.04
C CYS A 685 5.98 -14.94 -35.56
N TRP A 686 5.19 -15.75 -36.27
CA TRP A 686 4.90 -17.14 -35.93
C TRP A 686 6.15 -18.04 -36.09
N PRO A 687 6.38 -19.03 -35.21
CA PRO A 687 7.42 -20.04 -35.39
C PRO A 687 7.30 -20.77 -36.74
N CYS A 688 8.40 -20.91 -37.47
CA CYS A 688 8.43 -21.51 -38.80
C CYS A 688 9.34 -22.73 -38.96
N ASN A 689 10.42 -22.84 -38.15
CA ASN A 689 11.27 -24.03 -38.03
C ASN A 689 11.79 -24.16 -36.60
N LEU A 690 12.07 -25.37 -36.15
CA LEU A 690 12.85 -25.65 -34.94
C LEU A 690 14.34 -25.43 -35.24
N LEU A 691 15.14 -25.26 -34.19
CA LEU A 691 16.60 -25.25 -34.29
C LEU A 691 17.19 -26.32 -33.39
N VAL A 692 18.07 -27.14 -33.95
CA VAL A 692 18.79 -28.24 -33.28
C VAL A 692 20.29 -28.19 -33.56
N ASN A 693 21.10 -28.87 -32.74
CA ASN A 693 22.49 -29.16 -33.09
C ASN A 693 22.61 -30.43 -33.97
N ARG A 694 23.85 -30.81 -34.32
CA ARG A 694 24.12 -32.02 -35.13
C ARG A 694 23.66 -33.34 -34.50
N SER A 695 23.45 -33.37 -33.19
CA SER A 695 22.94 -34.53 -32.45
C SER A 695 21.40 -34.56 -32.38
N GLY A 696 20.71 -33.57 -32.97
CA GLY A 696 19.26 -33.43 -32.90
C GLY A 696 18.75 -32.81 -31.58
N GLN A 697 19.63 -32.33 -30.71
CA GLN A 697 19.23 -31.68 -29.45
C GLN A 697 18.67 -30.28 -29.71
N PHE A 698 17.52 -29.98 -29.09
CA PHE A 698 16.76 -28.75 -29.24
C PHE A 698 17.46 -27.51 -28.66
N ALA A 699 17.48 -26.41 -29.42
CA ALA A 699 18.05 -25.12 -29.04
C ALA A 699 17.01 -23.99 -28.95
N GLY A 700 16.04 -23.97 -29.86
CA GLY A 700 15.23 -22.79 -30.15
C GLY A 700 14.39 -22.94 -31.42
N TYR A 701 13.99 -21.82 -32.02
CA TYR A 701 13.20 -21.80 -33.25
C TYR A 701 13.47 -20.56 -34.12
N LEU A 702 13.14 -20.63 -35.41
CA LEU A 702 13.13 -19.51 -36.36
C LEU A 702 11.75 -18.86 -36.48
N MET A 703 11.71 -17.53 -36.61
CA MET A 703 10.51 -16.77 -36.95
C MET A 703 10.80 -15.58 -37.88
N PRO A 704 9.78 -15.06 -38.60
CA PRO A 704 9.88 -13.80 -39.33
C PRO A 704 10.31 -12.64 -38.42
N GLN A 705 11.25 -11.82 -38.89
CA GLN A 705 11.71 -10.64 -38.16
C GLN A 705 10.67 -9.50 -38.25
N ALA A 706 10.32 -8.90 -37.11
CA ALA A 706 9.58 -7.64 -37.09
C ALA A 706 10.37 -6.54 -37.82
N ARG A 707 9.67 -5.64 -38.54
CA ARG A 707 10.34 -4.68 -39.43
C ARG A 707 11.29 -3.76 -38.65
N SER A 708 12.56 -3.70 -39.07
CA SER A 708 13.57 -2.81 -38.49
C SER A 708 13.07 -1.36 -38.37
N GLY A 709 13.17 -0.82 -37.15
CA GLY A 709 12.66 0.50 -36.78
C GLY A 709 11.20 0.52 -36.28
N ALA A 710 10.52 -0.64 -36.19
CA ALA A 710 9.31 -0.77 -35.40
C ALA A 710 9.60 -0.64 -33.90
N VAL A 711 8.61 -0.18 -33.12
CA VAL A 711 8.74 0.12 -31.70
C VAL A 711 7.57 -0.46 -30.90
N GLN A 712 7.81 -0.90 -29.67
CA GLN A 712 6.78 -1.44 -28.78
C GLN A 712 5.71 -0.38 -28.47
N ILE A 713 4.43 -0.73 -28.49
CA ILE A 713 3.30 0.19 -28.22
C ILE A 713 3.42 0.84 -26.84
N GLY A 714 3.80 0.06 -25.82
CA GLY A 714 3.96 0.52 -24.44
C GLY A 714 5.09 1.55 -24.28
N LYS A 715 6.20 1.37 -24.99
CA LYS A 715 7.34 2.31 -25.03
C LYS A 715 7.14 3.48 -26.01
N SER A 716 5.99 3.59 -26.70
CA SER A 716 5.77 4.61 -27.75
C SER A 716 4.38 5.26 -27.69
N LEU A 717 3.34 4.62 -28.24
CA LEU A 717 1.99 5.18 -28.40
C LEU A 717 1.33 5.55 -27.07
N PHE A 718 1.61 4.81 -25.99
CA PHE A 718 1.10 5.17 -24.67
C PHE A 718 1.77 6.42 -24.07
N LEU A 719 2.95 6.81 -24.57
CA LEU A 719 3.71 7.95 -24.07
C LEU A 719 3.38 9.28 -24.77
N ILE A 720 2.66 9.26 -25.90
CA ILE A 720 2.33 10.48 -26.68
C ILE A 720 1.34 11.43 -25.98
N GLY A 721 0.79 11.03 -24.82
CA GLY A 721 0.13 11.94 -23.88
C GLY A 721 1.05 13.08 -23.42
N ASN A 722 2.36 12.81 -23.32
CA ASN A 722 3.38 13.85 -23.09
C ASN A 722 3.74 14.54 -24.43
N PRO A 723 3.53 15.87 -24.58
CA PRO A 723 3.82 16.57 -25.83
C PRO A 723 5.28 16.44 -26.29
N LYS A 724 6.26 16.45 -25.38
CA LYS A 724 7.69 16.33 -25.74
C LYS A 724 8.02 14.95 -26.30
N LEU A 725 7.39 13.89 -25.77
CA LEU A 725 7.61 12.52 -26.25
C LEU A 725 6.88 12.28 -27.58
N ARG A 726 5.67 12.84 -27.75
CA ARG A 726 4.97 12.84 -29.04
C ARG A 726 5.80 13.49 -30.14
N GLU A 727 6.27 14.72 -29.91
CA GLU A 727 7.09 15.48 -30.86
C GLU A 727 8.42 14.77 -31.20
N LYS A 728 9.02 14.04 -30.25
CA LYS A 728 10.23 13.25 -30.49
C LYS A 728 9.99 11.95 -31.26
N MET A 729 8.90 11.23 -30.95
CA MET A 729 8.74 9.82 -31.37
C MET A 729 7.76 9.65 -32.53
N LEU A 730 6.66 10.41 -32.53
CA LEU A 730 5.54 10.26 -33.45
C LEU A 730 4.95 11.66 -33.80
N PRO A 731 5.76 12.59 -34.36
CA PRO A 731 5.36 14.00 -34.54
C PRO A 731 4.16 14.18 -35.49
N ASP A 732 4.11 13.41 -36.58
CA ASP A 732 3.11 13.55 -37.65
C ASP A 732 1.81 12.78 -37.38
N TRP A 733 1.71 12.05 -36.25
CA TRP A 733 0.58 11.18 -35.96
C TRP A 733 -0.68 11.97 -35.59
N ASN A 734 -1.81 11.49 -36.11
CA ASN A 734 -3.15 12.03 -35.86
C ASN A 734 -4.10 10.94 -35.34
N ARG A 735 -5.38 11.28 -35.11
CA ARG A 735 -6.38 10.32 -34.61
C ARG A 735 -6.58 9.14 -35.56
N GLU A 736 -6.59 9.38 -36.86
CA GLU A 736 -6.77 8.34 -37.87
C GLU A 736 -5.65 7.29 -37.79
N ASP A 737 -4.44 7.67 -37.37
CA ASP A 737 -3.31 6.76 -37.20
C ASP A 737 -3.47 5.82 -36.00
N LEU A 738 -3.93 6.33 -34.85
CA LEU A 738 -4.34 5.45 -33.74
C LEU A 738 -5.44 4.47 -34.16
N VAL A 739 -6.39 4.92 -34.99
CA VAL A 739 -7.47 4.06 -35.49
C VAL A 739 -6.96 3.05 -36.52
N LYS A 740 -5.98 3.37 -37.37
CA LYS A 740 -5.30 2.40 -38.25
C LYS A 740 -4.60 1.31 -37.42
N THR A 741 -3.90 1.69 -36.36
CA THR A 741 -3.25 0.74 -35.44
C THR A 741 -4.30 -0.16 -34.77
N ALA A 742 -5.41 0.42 -34.31
CA ALA A 742 -6.53 -0.33 -33.73
C ALA A 742 -7.16 -1.33 -34.73
N ILE A 743 -7.33 -0.95 -36.00
CA ILE A 743 -7.81 -1.84 -37.08
C ILE A 743 -6.81 -2.98 -37.36
N ALA A 744 -5.51 -2.72 -37.31
CA ALA A 744 -4.48 -3.75 -37.51
C ALA A 744 -4.50 -4.77 -36.36
N ILE A 745 -4.42 -4.30 -35.09
CA ILE A 745 -4.46 -5.15 -33.89
C ILE A 745 -5.71 -6.05 -33.89
N THR A 746 -6.89 -5.45 -34.03
CA THR A 746 -8.17 -6.20 -34.00
C THR A 746 -8.33 -7.16 -35.19
N ASN A 747 -7.65 -6.90 -36.32
CA ASN A 747 -7.62 -7.86 -37.42
C ASN A 747 -6.74 -9.07 -37.11
N SER A 748 -5.54 -8.87 -36.55
CA SER A 748 -4.64 -9.97 -36.20
C SER A 748 -5.21 -10.86 -35.10
N VAL A 749 -5.80 -10.28 -34.05
CA VAL A 749 -6.48 -11.04 -32.99
C VAL A 749 -7.64 -11.87 -33.57
N ARG A 750 -8.48 -11.28 -34.43
CA ARG A 750 -9.54 -12.01 -35.14
C ARG A 750 -9.00 -13.20 -35.95
N VAL A 751 -7.86 -13.06 -36.63
CA VAL A 751 -7.23 -14.14 -37.42
C VAL A 751 -6.71 -15.28 -36.52
N LEU A 752 -6.27 -14.97 -35.31
CA LEU A 752 -5.88 -15.97 -34.30
C LEU A 752 -7.10 -16.68 -33.70
N HIS A 753 -8.16 -15.94 -33.34
CA HIS A 753 -9.42 -16.47 -32.83
C HIS A 753 -10.12 -17.41 -33.84
N GLU A 754 -10.11 -17.05 -35.13
CA GLU A 754 -10.60 -17.90 -36.24
C GLU A 754 -9.82 -19.22 -36.39
N LYS A 755 -8.64 -19.33 -35.76
CA LYS A 755 -7.80 -20.53 -35.70
C LYS A 755 -7.79 -21.22 -34.32
N LYS A 756 -8.59 -20.73 -33.35
CA LYS A 756 -8.56 -21.15 -31.92
C LYS A 756 -7.18 -21.02 -31.28
N ILE A 757 -6.49 -19.93 -31.62
CA ILE A 757 -5.28 -19.45 -30.97
C ILE A 757 -5.64 -18.19 -30.17
N LEU A 758 -5.24 -18.14 -28.90
CA LEU A 758 -5.34 -16.94 -28.06
C LEU A 758 -3.93 -16.42 -27.74
N ILE A 759 -3.74 -15.11 -27.73
CA ILE A 759 -2.48 -14.47 -27.35
C ILE A 759 -2.16 -14.74 -25.87
N GLY A 760 -3.18 -14.71 -25.01
CA GLY A 760 -3.11 -15.01 -23.58
C GLY A 760 -2.53 -13.90 -22.71
N ASP A 761 -1.46 -13.25 -23.16
CA ASP A 761 -0.96 -11.98 -22.58
C ASP A 761 -1.01 -10.88 -23.66
N ILE A 762 -2.14 -10.15 -23.74
CA ILE A 762 -2.27 -8.99 -24.64
C ILE A 762 -1.44 -7.84 -24.07
N ASN A 763 -0.14 -7.90 -24.34
CA ASN A 763 0.89 -7.08 -23.74
C ASN A 763 1.36 -5.99 -24.72
N PRO A 764 1.32 -4.70 -24.37
CA PRO A 764 1.78 -3.61 -25.23
C PRO A 764 3.32 -3.60 -25.44
N GLY A 765 4.07 -4.47 -24.76
CA GLY A 765 5.46 -4.79 -25.06
C GLY A 765 5.62 -5.74 -26.26
N ASN A 766 4.77 -6.76 -26.36
CA ASN A 766 4.83 -7.81 -27.40
C ASN A 766 4.08 -7.43 -28.69
N ILE A 767 3.60 -6.18 -28.78
CA ILE A 767 3.01 -5.60 -29.98
C ILE A 767 3.86 -4.39 -30.40
N LEU A 768 4.46 -4.49 -31.58
CA LEU A 768 5.31 -3.47 -32.18
C LEU A 768 4.56 -2.74 -33.31
N ILE A 769 4.87 -1.47 -33.52
CA ILE A 769 4.27 -0.61 -34.54
C ILE A 769 5.37 0.07 -35.37
N ASP A 770 5.20 0.16 -36.69
CA ASP A 770 6.05 1.00 -37.56
C ASP A 770 5.70 2.49 -37.38
N PRO A 771 6.59 3.34 -36.84
CA PRO A 771 6.33 4.77 -36.65
C PRO A 771 5.94 5.52 -37.93
N LYS A 772 6.36 5.00 -39.09
CA LYS A 772 6.15 5.62 -40.42
C LYS A 772 4.94 5.03 -41.14
N LYS A 773 4.33 3.97 -40.61
CA LYS A 773 3.16 3.29 -41.17
C LYS A 773 2.25 2.76 -40.07
N SER A 774 1.34 3.62 -39.60
CA SER A 774 0.38 3.38 -38.53
C SER A 774 -0.53 2.12 -38.66
N GLY A 775 -0.65 1.53 -39.85
CA GLY A 775 -1.35 0.25 -40.09
C GLY A 775 -0.44 -0.99 -40.14
N HIS A 776 0.88 -0.86 -39.96
CA HIS A 776 1.84 -1.97 -39.95
C HIS A 776 2.20 -2.33 -38.50
N VAL A 777 1.43 -3.24 -37.92
CA VAL A 777 1.63 -3.76 -36.56
C VAL A 777 2.27 -5.15 -36.63
N PHE A 778 3.19 -5.46 -35.73
CA PHE A 778 3.84 -6.77 -35.63
C PHE A 778 3.59 -7.36 -34.24
N PHE A 779 3.11 -8.59 -34.20
CA PHE A 779 2.96 -9.39 -32.99
C PHE A 779 4.19 -10.29 -32.86
N VAL A 780 4.90 -10.18 -31.74
CA VAL A 780 6.09 -10.99 -31.43
C VAL A 780 5.83 -11.95 -30.26
N ASP A 781 6.83 -12.76 -29.90
CA ASP A 781 6.80 -13.67 -28.75
C ASP A 781 5.67 -14.72 -28.84
N CYS A 782 5.34 -15.12 -30.07
CA CYS A 782 4.16 -15.94 -30.37
C CYS A 782 4.23 -17.37 -29.82
N ASP A 783 5.40 -17.86 -29.43
CA ASP A 783 5.57 -19.15 -28.74
C ASP A 783 4.95 -19.19 -27.34
N SER A 784 4.69 -18.04 -26.74
CA SER A 784 3.87 -17.92 -25.53
C SER A 784 2.40 -18.33 -25.77
N TYR A 785 1.82 -18.09 -26.96
CA TYR A 785 0.37 -18.09 -27.18
C TYR A 785 -0.33 -19.42 -26.84
N GLN A 786 -1.56 -19.34 -26.33
CA GLN A 786 -2.40 -20.50 -26.04
C GLN A 786 -2.92 -21.11 -27.34
N CYS A 787 -2.52 -22.34 -27.64
CA CYS A 787 -2.84 -23.04 -28.88
C CYS A 787 -2.59 -24.55 -28.77
N PHE A 788 -3.33 -25.36 -29.53
CA PHE A 788 -3.15 -26.83 -29.63
C PHE A 788 -3.16 -27.54 -28.25
N GLY A 789 -4.07 -27.12 -27.37
CA GLY A 789 -4.16 -27.59 -25.98
C GLY A 789 -3.21 -26.89 -25.00
N TYR A 790 -2.05 -26.40 -25.46
CA TYR A 790 -1.08 -25.74 -24.58
C TYR A 790 -1.57 -24.35 -24.12
N PRO A 791 -1.56 -24.05 -22.80
CA PRO A 791 -1.90 -22.72 -22.27
C PRO A 791 -0.79 -21.67 -22.53
N CYS A 792 -1.12 -20.40 -22.27
CA CYS A 792 -0.16 -19.29 -22.32
C CYS A 792 0.48 -19.07 -20.94
N PRO A 793 1.80 -19.29 -20.76
CA PRO A 793 2.45 -19.36 -19.46
C PRO A 793 2.60 -18.01 -18.75
N VAL A 794 2.64 -16.92 -19.52
CA VAL A 794 2.73 -15.54 -19.03
C VAL A 794 1.35 -14.88 -19.00
N GLY A 795 1.21 -13.79 -18.25
CA GLY A 795 0.00 -12.97 -18.19
C GLY A 795 0.18 -11.74 -17.31
N THR A 796 -0.28 -10.59 -17.81
CA THR A 796 -0.21 -9.30 -17.11
C THR A 796 -1.54 -9.03 -16.40
N GLU A 797 -1.50 -8.77 -15.09
CA GLU A 797 -2.72 -8.52 -14.27
C GLU A 797 -3.56 -7.35 -14.78
N GLU A 798 -2.93 -6.33 -15.38
CA GLU A 798 -3.64 -5.20 -16.03
C GLU A 798 -4.39 -5.59 -17.31
N TYR A 799 -3.99 -6.68 -17.96
CA TYR A 799 -4.61 -7.26 -19.16
C TYR A 799 -5.07 -8.69 -18.86
N THR A 800 -5.76 -8.85 -17.72
CA THR A 800 -6.44 -10.09 -17.31
C THR A 800 -7.91 -9.78 -17.03
N HIS A 801 -8.82 -10.63 -17.50
CA HIS A 801 -10.25 -10.46 -17.26
C HIS A 801 -10.58 -10.63 -15.75
N PRO A 802 -11.32 -9.70 -15.11
CA PRO A 802 -11.46 -9.66 -13.65
C PRO A 802 -12.15 -10.89 -13.05
N LYS A 803 -13.04 -11.53 -13.81
CA LYS A 803 -13.75 -12.75 -13.39
C LYS A 803 -13.02 -14.04 -13.78
N MET A 804 -11.78 -13.98 -14.29
CA MET A 804 -11.02 -15.18 -14.69
C MET A 804 -10.75 -16.08 -13.47
N ALA A 805 -10.35 -15.48 -12.34
CA ALA A 805 -10.24 -16.19 -11.06
C ALA A 805 -11.58 -16.79 -10.63
N ASP A 806 -12.66 -16.00 -10.64
CA ASP A 806 -14.01 -16.44 -10.26
C ASP A 806 -14.51 -17.62 -11.12
N ARG A 807 -14.24 -17.60 -12.44
CA ARG A 807 -14.59 -18.66 -13.41
C ARG A 807 -13.80 -19.95 -13.18
N LEU A 808 -12.50 -19.81 -12.90
CA LEU A 808 -11.60 -20.94 -12.67
C LEU A 808 -11.69 -21.47 -11.23
N HIS A 809 -12.45 -20.78 -10.36
CA HIS A 809 -12.54 -21.04 -8.92
C HIS A 809 -11.18 -20.99 -8.20
N VAL A 810 -10.24 -20.18 -8.73
CA VAL A 810 -8.88 -20.00 -8.20
C VAL A 810 -8.89 -18.87 -7.17
N SER A 811 -8.42 -19.14 -5.95
CA SER A 811 -8.42 -18.18 -4.84
C SER A 811 -7.04 -17.55 -4.57
N GLY A 812 -6.28 -17.30 -5.64
CA GLY A 812 -4.98 -16.66 -5.57
C GLY A 812 -4.49 -16.06 -6.89
N LYS A 813 -3.16 -15.91 -7.01
CA LYS A 813 -2.52 -15.48 -8.25
C LYS A 813 -2.68 -16.55 -9.33
N LEU A 814 -3.28 -16.17 -10.45
CA LEU A 814 -3.54 -17.03 -11.60
C LEU A 814 -2.23 -17.65 -12.14
N GLN A 815 -2.14 -18.98 -12.05
CA GLN A 815 -1.05 -19.75 -12.66
C GLN A 815 -1.30 -19.91 -14.16
N PHE A 816 -0.99 -18.86 -14.93
CA PHE A 816 -1.33 -18.76 -16.36
C PHE A 816 -0.88 -19.98 -17.20
N GLY A 817 0.25 -20.62 -16.86
CA GLY A 817 0.75 -21.84 -17.50
C GLY A 817 0.01 -23.15 -17.19
N GLN A 818 -0.99 -23.11 -16.30
CA GLN A 818 -1.84 -24.24 -15.92
C GLN A 818 -3.31 -24.04 -16.31
N VAL A 819 -3.71 -22.85 -16.78
CA VAL A 819 -5.13 -22.51 -17.01
C VAL A 819 -5.42 -22.12 -18.46
N MET A 820 -6.52 -22.66 -19.00
CA MET A 820 -7.02 -22.32 -20.34
C MET A 820 -7.96 -21.11 -20.26
N ARG A 821 -7.62 -20.07 -21.02
CA ARG A 821 -8.39 -18.84 -21.21
C ARG A 821 -9.47 -19.02 -22.28
N THR A 822 -10.47 -18.14 -22.29
CA THR A 822 -11.52 -18.07 -23.32
C THR A 822 -11.35 -16.87 -24.27
N GLU A 823 -12.01 -16.94 -25.43
CA GLU A 823 -12.09 -15.80 -26.39
C GLU A 823 -12.68 -14.54 -25.71
N GLU A 824 -13.69 -14.69 -24.85
CA GLU A 824 -14.31 -13.59 -24.09
C GLU A 824 -13.34 -12.91 -23.11
N GLU A 825 -12.49 -13.68 -22.45
CA GLU A 825 -11.48 -13.12 -21.55
C GLU A 825 -10.41 -12.34 -22.32
N GLU A 826 -10.02 -12.83 -23.50
CA GLU A 826 -9.08 -12.13 -24.36
C GLU A 826 -9.69 -10.88 -25.02
N ASP A 827 -10.95 -10.91 -25.42
CA ASP A 827 -11.69 -9.76 -25.97
C ASP A 827 -11.78 -8.60 -24.96
N TYR A 828 -11.88 -8.90 -23.66
CA TYR A 828 -11.80 -7.91 -22.59
C TYR A 828 -10.41 -7.27 -22.48
N CYS A 829 -9.34 -8.08 -22.55
CA CYS A 829 -7.96 -7.60 -22.52
C CYS A 829 -7.63 -6.76 -23.77
N LEU A 830 -8.15 -7.16 -24.93
CA LEU A 830 -8.14 -6.38 -26.16
C LEU A 830 -8.88 -5.04 -25.99
N ALA A 831 -10.03 -5.00 -25.30
CA ALA A 831 -10.72 -3.76 -25.00
C ALA A 831 -9.88 -2.82 -24.12
N ILE A 832 -9.11 -3.32 -23.14
CA ILE A 832 -8.18 -2.49 -22.34
C ILE A 832 -7.08 -1.90 -23.23
N LEU A 833 -6.45 -2.72 -24.08
CA LEU A 833 -5.45 -2.26 -25.06
C LEU A 833 -6.01 -1.18 -25.99
N LEU A 834 -7.22 -1.39 -26.54
CA LEU A 834 -7.90 -0.43 -27.40
C LEU A 834 -8.29 0.86 -26.66
N PHE A 835 -8.70 0.77 -25.40
CA PHE A 835 -9.01 1.94 -24.59
C PHE A 835 -7.76 2.80 -24.37
N LYS A 836 -6.64 2.18 -23.97
CA LYS A 836 -5.34 2.84 -23.78
C LYS A 836 -4.72 3.38 -25.06
N LEU A 837 -5.01 2.76 -26.20
CA LEU A 837 -4.59 3.23 -27.52
C LEU A 837 -5.40 4.47 -27.94
N LEU A 838 -6.72 4.46 -27.75
CA LEU A 838 -7.60 5.59 -28.09
C LEU A 838 -7.56 6.73 -27.06
N ASN A 839 -7.17 6.45 -25.81
CA ASN A 839 -6.92 7.44 -24.77
C ASN A 839 -5.44 7.29 -24.36
N PRO A 840 -4.46 7.87 -25.08
CA PRO A 840 -3.06 7.47 -25.01
C PRO A 840 -2.49 7.29 -23.60
N GLY A 841 -2.25 6.03 -23.23
CA GLY A 841 -1.71 5.60 -21.94
C GLY A 841 -2.65 5.72 -20.74
N GLN A 842 -3.91 6.14 -20.93
CA GLN A 842 -4.90 6.31 -19.87
C GLN A 842 -5.60 4.97 -19.57
N SER A 843 -5.63 4.59 -18.29
CA SER A 843 -6.41 3.44 -17.81
C SER A 843 -7.93 3.72 -17.87
N PRO A 844 -8.79 2.73 -18.18
CA PRO A 844 -10.26 2.88 -18.06
C PRO A 844 -10.75 3.03 -16.61
N PHE A 845 -9.97 2.57 -15.62
CA PHE A 845 -10.32 2.54 -14.20
C PHE A 845 -9.40 3.48 -13.39
N VAL A 846 -9.36 4.77 -13.79
CA VAL A 846 -8.54 5.80 -13.14
C VAL A 846 -8.88 5.94 -11.66
N ASN A 847 -7.86 5.86 -10.79
CA ASN A 847 -7.90 5.89 -9.32
C ASN A 847 -9.13 6.61 -8.73
N THR A 848 -10.16 5.82 -8.43
CA THR A 848 -11.22 6.19 -7.49
C THR A 848 -10.58 6.46 -6.12
N PRO A 849 -10.99 7.48 -5.35
CA PRO A 849 -10.30 7.87 -4.12
C PRO A 849 -10.15 6.76 -3.08
N ASP A 850 -11.06 5.78 -3.09
CA ASP A 850 -11.22 4.75 -2.06
C ASP A 850 -10.96 3.31 -2.57
N LYS A 851 -10.46 3.12 -3.80
CA LYS A 851 -10.13 1.79 -4.38
C LYS A 851 -8.91 1.82 -5.28
N ASP A 852 -8.19 0.71 -5.36
CA ASP A 852 -7.15 0.48 -6.38
C ASP A 852 -7.73 0.11 -7.76
N PHE A 853 -6.86 0.02 -8.76
CA PHE A 853 -7.21 -0.27 -10.15
C PHE A 853 -7.86 -1.66 -10.37
N LEU A 854 -7.41 -2.70 -9.66
CA LEU A 854 -7.95 -4.06 -9.79
C LEU A 854 -9.29 -4.18 -9.06
N GLN A 855 -9.44 -3.53 -7.91
CA GLN A 855 -10.73 -3.38 -7.21
C GLN A 855 -11.76 -2.61 -8.07
N ALA A 856 -11.33 -1.54 -8.73
CA ALA A 856 -12.16 -0.79 -9.67
C ALA A 856 -12.56 -1.64 -10.89
N MET A 857 -11.61 -2.40 -11.48
CA MET A 857 -11.89 -3.34 -12.57
C MET A 857 -12.91 -4.41 -12.16
N LYS A 858 -12.70 -5.09 -11.02
CA LYS A 858 -13.59 -6.14 -10.49
C LYS A 858 -15.01 -5.63 -10.18
N SER A 859 -15.13 -4.38 -9.72
CA SER A 859 -16.43 -3.77 -9.41
C SER A 859 -17.09 -3.02 -10.59
N GLY A 860 -16.59 -3.17 -11.81
CA GLY A 860 -17.17 -2.55 -13.02
C GLY A 860 -17.09 -1.01 -13.00
N ASP A 861 -16.10 -0.46 -12.29
CA ASP A 861 -16.12 0.91 -11.78
C ASP A 861 -15.55 1.92 -12.78
N PHE A 862 -16.06 1.86 -14.01
CA PHE A 862 -15.53 2.54 -15.18
C PHE A 862 -15.53 4.07 -15.03
N ALA A 863 -14.33 4.67 -14.96
CA ALA A 863 -14.15 6.07 -14.56
C ALA A 863 -14.75 7.10 -15.53
N PHE A 864 -15.10 6.68 -16.75
CA PHE A 864 -15.64 7.51 -17.83
C PHE A 864 -17.16 7.34 -18.04
N ALA A 865 -17.83 6.55 -17.19
CA ALA A 865 -19.27 6.32 -17.22
C ALA A 865 -20.10 7.62 -17.14
N LYS A 866 -21.32 7.59 -17.69
CA LYS A 866 -22.16 8.79 -17.91
C LYS A 866 -22.79 9.39 -16.63
N THR A 867 -22.62 8.77 -15.46
CA THR A 867 -23.49 8.98 -14.28
C THR A 867 -22.86 9.72 -13.09
N GLU A 868 -21.54 9.92 -13.03
CA GLU A 868 -20.87 10.44 -11.83
C GLU A 868 -19.97 11.66 -12.08
N ASN A 869 -19.92 12.58 -11.09
CA ASN A 869 -19.09 13.78 -11.11
C ASN A 869 -17.61 13.50 -10.75
N ARG A 870 -16.97 12.54 -11.43
CA ARG A 870 -15.57 12.19 -11.21
C ARG A 870 -14.64 13.25 -11.81
N LEU A 871 -13.59 13.63 -11.07
CA LEU A 871 -12.62 14.65 -11.47
C LEU A 871 -11.54 14.07 -12.39
N LEU A 872 -11.95 13.62 -13.58
CA LEU A 872 -11.02 13.23 -14.65
C LEU A 872 -10.16 14.42 -15.09
N ALA A 873 -8.92 14.14 -15.47
CA ALA A 873 -8.04 15.12 -16.12
C ALA A 873 -8.69 15.63 -17.42
N HIS A 874 -8.65 16.96 -17.64
CA HIS A 874 -9.43 17.60 -18.71
C HIS A 874 -9.23 16.94 -20.08
N ASN A 875 -7.96 16.72 -20.46
CA ASN A 875 -7.60 16.11 -21.75
C ASN A 875 -8.21 14.71 -21.96
N ALA A 876 -8.26 13.87 -20.91
CA ALA A 876 -8.83 12.52 -21.00
C ALA A 876 -10.35 12.58 -21.22
N TRP A 877 -11.05 13.50 -20.54
CA TRP A 877 -12.48 13.73 -20.75
C TRP A 877 -12.79 14.31 -22.13
N MET A 878 -11.95 15.22 -22.64
CA MET A 878 -12.11 15.78 -23.99
C MET A 878 -11.88 14.74 -25.09
N ILE A 879 -10.93 13.82 -24.94
CA ILE A 879 -10.79 12.66 -25.83
C ILE A 879 -12.06 11.82 -25.78
N TRP A 880 -12.49 11.40 -24.58
CA TRP A 880 -13.66 10.53 -24.41
C TRP A 880 -14.95 11.09 -25.03
N LYS A 881 -15.22 12.38 -24.85
CA LYS A 881 -16.40 13.04 -25.45
C LYS A 881 -16.31 13.27 -26.95
N ASN A 882 -15.13 13.09 -27.53
CA ASN A 882 -14.86 13.12 -28.97
C ASN A 882 -14.56 11.73 -29.55
N LEU A 883 -14.84 10.64 -28.83
CA LEU A 883 -14.96 9.31 -29.42
C LEU A 883 -16.40 9.11 -29.95
N PRO A 884 -16.63 8.37 -31.05
CA PRO A 884 -17.98 8.15 -31.57
C PRO A 884 -18.86 7.41 -30.54
N PRO A 885 -20.18 7.69 -30.49
CA PRO A 885 -21.08 7.06 -29.52
C PRO A 885 -20.96 5.54 -29.48
N PHE A 886 -20.96 4.88 -30.65
CA PHE A 886 -20.82 3.42 -30.76
C PHE A 886 -19.48 2.87 -30.24
N VAL A 887 -18.42 3.68 -30.14
CA VAL A 887 -17.16 3.31 -29.48
C VAL A 887 -17.27 3.48 -27.97
N THR A 888 -17.83 4.61 -27.51
CA THR A 888 -18.04 4.85 -26.07
C THR A 888 -19.03 3.87 -25.44
N ASP A 889 -20.08 3.49 -26.16
CA ASP A 889 -21.10 2.54 -25.73
C ASP A 889 -20.55 1.09 -25.72
N ALA A 890 -19.62 0.75 -26.63
CA ALA A 890 -18.91 -0.52 -26.61
C ALA A 890 -17.97 -0.63 -25.39
N PHE A 891 -17.22 0.43 -25.06
CA PHE A 891 -16.40 0.45 -23.84
C PHE A 891 -17.26 0.44 -22.55
N ASP A 892 -18.43 1.10 -22.54
CA ASP A 892 -19.37 1.06 -21.42
C ASP A 892 -19.97 -0.34 -21.22
N LYS A 893 -20.30 -1.06 -22.31
CA LYS A 893 -20.69 -2.49 -22.26
C LYS A 893 -19.61 -3.35 -21.60
N VAL A 894 -18.37 -3.25 -22.05
CA VAL A 894 -17.26 -4.07 -21.51
C VAL A 894 -16.95 -3.71 -20.06
N PHE A 895 -16.67 -2.43 -19.76
CA PHE A 895 -16.09 -2.05 -18.46
C PHE A 895 -17.11 -1.78 -17.35
N ARG A 896 -18.39 -1.54 -17.68
CA ARG A 896 -19.45 -1.26 -16.69
C ARG A 896 -20.57 -2.31 -16.67
N GLN A 897 -20.89 -2.92 -17.81
CA GLN A 897 -21.95 -3.94 -17.90
C GLN A 897 -21.38 -5.36 -17.84
N GLY A 898 -20.09 -5.53 -18.12
CA GLY A 898 -19.40 -6.83 -18.08
C GLY A 898 -19.81 -7.77 -19.20
N GLU A 899 -20.22 -7.21 -20.35
CA GLU A 899 -20.47 -7.92 -21.61
C GLU A 899 -19.21 -7.96 -22.48
N SER A 900 -18.98 -9.04 -23.25
CA SER A 900 -17.93 -9.04 -24.27
C SER A 900 -18.29 -8.24 -25.53
N VAL A 901 -17.27 -7.74 -26.22
CA VAL A 901 -17.32 -7.18 -27.59
C VAL A 901 -16.18 -7.82 -28.37
N SER A 902 -16.51 -8.61 -29.40
CA SER A 902 -15.51 -9.47 -30.05
C SER A 902 -14.45 -8.69 -30.82
N ALA A 903 -13.25 -9.27 -30.99
CA ALA A 903 -12.19 -8.72 -31.85
C ALA A 903 -12.70 -8.37 -33.27
N LYS A 904 -13.66 -9.16 -33.78
CA LYS A 904 -14.34 -8.92 -35.08
C LYS A 904 -15.26 -7.69 -35.04
N ASP A 905 -15.97 -7.45 -33.94
CA ASP A 905 -16.87 -6.30 -33.77
C ASP A 905 -16.10 -5.02 -33.44
N TRP A 906 -15.03 -5.13 -32.63
CA TRP A 906 -14.04 -4.07 -32.49
C TRP A 906 -13.42 -3.68 -33.85
N ASN A 907 -13.07 -4.65 -34.71
CA ASN A 907 -12.56 -4.34 -36.04
C ASN A 907 -13.58 -3.55 -36.90
N GLN A 908 -14.86 -3.92 -36.85
CA GLN A 908 -15.94 -3.19 -37.51
C GLN A 908 -16.12 -1.77 -36.93
N HIS A 909 -16.11 -1.62 -35.60
CA HIS A 909 -16.20 -0.32 -34.94
C HIS A 909 -15.02 0.60 -35.33
N MET A 910 -13.79 0.09 -35.32
CA MET A 910 -12.61 0.90 -35.68
C MET A 910 -12.60 1.28 -37.16
N ARG A 911 -13.04 0.39 -38.08
CA ARG A 911 -13.22 0.75 -39.51
C ARG A 911 -14.28 1.83 -39.70
N LYS A 912 -15.43 1.73 -39.01
CA LYS A 912 -16.49 2.75 -39.04
C LYS A 912 -16.03 4.08 -38.44
N TYR A 913 -15.19 4.05 -37.41
CA TYR A 913 -14.56 5.26 -36.87
C TYR A 913 -13.60 5.90 -37.89
N GLN A 914 -12.76 5.11 -38.56
CA GLN A 914 -11.89 5.61 -39.64
C GLN A 914 -12.69 6.23 -40.80
N GLU A 915 -13.81 5.61 -41.19
CA GLU A 915 -14.75 6.17 -42.17
C GLU A 915 -15.27 7.54 -41.71
N TRP A 916 -15.73 7.67 -40.46
CA TRP A 916 -16.28 8.93 -39.93
C TRP A 916 -15.25 10.07 -39.88
N ILE A 917 -13.99 9.78 -39.54
CA ILE A 917 -12.90 10.78 -39.63
C ILE A 917 -12.75 11.29 -41.07
N LYS A 918 -12.85 10.40 -42.07
CA LYS A 918 -12.69 10.75 -43.49
C LYS A 918 -13.91 11.42 -44.13
N THR A 919 -15.12 11.05 -43.72
CA THR A 919 -16.36 11.40 -44.45
C THR A 919 -17.32 12.31 -43.68
N ARG A 920 -17.16 12.45 -42.35
CA ARG A 920 -18.10 13.19 -41.48
C ARG A 920 -17.46 14.33 -40.70
N ASN A 921 -16.28 14.79 -41.13
CA ASN A 921 -15.51 15.83 -40.44
C ASN A 921 -15.25 15.51 -38.95
N PHE A 922 -15.13 14.23 -38.62
CA PHE A 922 -14.96 13.77 -37.25
C PHE A 922 -13.54 14.06 -36.76
N THR A 923 -13.39 14.49 -35.50
CA THR A 923 -12.19 15.16 -35.01
C THR A 923 -10.92 14.31 -35.17
N ASN A 924 -10.01 14.75 -36.06
CA ASN A 924 -8.75 14.04 -36.33
C ASN A 924 -7.62 14.37 -35.32
N GLU A 925 -7.91 15.17 -34.29
CA GLU A 925 -6.93 15.58 -33.28
C GLU A 925 -6.66 14.47 -32.25
N LEU A 926 -5.39 14.28 -31.88
CA LEU A 926 -5.01 13.37 -30.80
C LEU A 926 -5.48 13.87 -29.42
N PHE A 927 -5.48 15.18 -29.20
CA PHE A 927 -5.83 15.82 -27.93
C PHE A 927 -6.71 17.05 -28.20
N PRO A 928 -8.02 16.86 -28.42
CA PRO A 928 -8.89 17.94 -28.85
C PRO A 928 -9.18 18.94 -27.72
N GLU A 929 -9.12 20.24 -28.02
CA GLU A 929 -9.44 21.30 -27.06
C GLU A 929 -10.94 21.68 -27.01
N LEU A 930 -11.74 21.17 -27.97
CA LEU A 930 -13.17 21.48 -28.11
C LEU A 930 -13.99 20.17 -28.23
N TYR A 931 -15.22 20.18 -27.70
CA TYR A 931 -16.18 19.11 -27.93
C TYR A 931 -16.53 19.03 -29.42
N HIS A 932 -16.57 17.82 -29.97
CA HIS A 932 -16.97 17.55 -31.34
C HIS A 932 -18.45 17.87 -31.55
N GLU A 933 -18.78 18.50 -32.69
CA GLU A 933 -20.16 18.82 -33.04
C GLU A 933 -20.75 17.75 -33.97
N TYR A 934 -21.68 16.96 -33.43
CA TYR A 934 -22.27 15.80 -34.10
C TYR A 934 -23.35 16.20 -35.12
N ASP A 935 -23.96 17.38 -34.97
CA ASP A 935 -24.89 17.96 -35.95
C ASP A 935 -24.48 19.40 -36.29
N PRO A 936 -23.67 19.61 -37.35
CA PRO A 936 -23.31 20.95 -37.81
C PRO A 936 -24.49 21.80 -38.33
N GLN A 937 -25.67 21.22 -38.57
CA GLN A 937 -26.87 21.95 -39.02
C GLN A 937 -27.67 22.50 -37.82
N ASN A 938 -27.67 21.78 -36.70
CA ASN A 938 -28.22 22.23 -35.42
C ASN A 938 -27.20 22.07 -34.28
N PRO A 939 -26.12 22.88 -34.26
CA PRO A 939 -24.99 22.67 -33.35
C PRO A 939 -25.41 22.75 -31.88
N VAL A 940 -25.12 21.71 -31.10
CA VAL A 940 -25.50 21.62 -29.68
C VAL A 940 -24.55 22.42 -28.79
N TYR A 941 -23.32 22.67 -29.23
CA TYR A 941 -22.31 23.42 -28.51
C TYR A 941 -22.20 24.89 -28.96
N GLN A 942 -21.85 25.78 -28.02
CA GLN A 942 -21.54 27.18 -28.28
C GLN A 942 -20.08 27.49 -27.90
N ASN A 943 -19.37 28.23 -28.75
CA ASN A 943 -18.00 28.67 -28.49
C ASN A 943 -18.00 29.99 -27.67
N LYS A 944 -17.10 30.10 -26.68
CA LYS A 944 -16.80 31.33 -25.93
C LYS A 944 -15.30 31.50 -25.78
N THR A 945 -14.85 32.76 -25.73
CA THR A 945 -13.47 33.10 -25.33
C THR A 945 -13.41 33.23 -23.81
N CYS A 946 -12.52 32.49 -23.14
CA CYS A 946 -12.29 32.62 -21.71
C CYS A 946 -11.69 34.01 -21.40
N PRO A 947 -12.29 34.83 -20.52
CA PRO A 947 -11.83 36.20 -20.29
C PRO A 947 -10.46 36.25 -19.59
N LEU A 948 -10.04 35.18 -18.90
CA LEU A 948 -8.72 35.05 -18.29
C LEU A 948 -7.67 34.64 -19.35
N CYS A 949 -7.53 33.35 -19.63
CA CYS A 949 -6.48 32.80 -20.51
C CYS A 949 -6.61 33.14 -22.01
N LYS A 950 -7.73 33.75 -22.44
CA LYS A 950 -8.09 34.06 -23.84
C LYS A 950 -8.22 32.87 -24.80
N LYS A 951 -8.15 31.62 -24.31
CA LYS A 951 -8.50 30.43 -25.12
C LYS A 951 -9.98 30.45 -25.52
N ILE A 952 -10.29 29.87 -26.67
CA ILE A 952 -11.66 29.48 -27.04
C ILE A 952 -11.95 28.15 -26.34
N PHE A 953 -13.16 28.00 -25.80
CA PHE A 953 -13.71 26.75 -25.28
C PHE A 953 -15.18 26.64 -25.71
N ASN A 954 -15.75 25.43 -25.73
CA ASN A 954 -17.17 25.25 -26.02
C ASN A 954 -17.95 24.55 -24.89
N PHE A 955 -19.25 24.79 -24.85
CA PHE A 955 -20.17 24.33 -23.80
C PHE A 955 -21.57 24.09 -24.38
N HIS A 956 -22.35 23.21 -23.76
CA HIS A 956 -23.72 22.88 -24.20
C HIS A 956 -24.61 24.13 -24.20
N LYS A 957 -25.51 24.29 -25.19
CA LYS A 957 -26.46 25.43 -25.31
C LYS A 957 -27.15 25.80 -23.99
N ASP A 958 -27.62 24.80 -23.23
CA ASP A 958 -28.34 24.99 -21.95
C ASP A 958 -27.43 25.40 -20.78
N GLY A 959 -26.10 25.26 -20.92
CA GLY A 959 -25.06 25.60 -19.94
C GLY A 959 -24.83 27.11 -19.80
N SER A 960 -25.91 27.88 -19.67
CA SER A 960 -25.94 29.35 -19.77
C SER A 960 -24.89 30.11 -18.93
N ASN A 961 -24.53 29.59 -17.75
CA ASN A 961 -23.71 30.30 -16.76
C ASN A 961 -22.18 30.10 -16.83
N TYR A 962 -21.64 29.31 -17.77
CA TYR A 962 -20.18 29.17 -17.89
C TYR A 962 -19.53 30.45 -18.44
N LYS A 963 -18.72 31.12 -17.59
CA LYS A 963 -17.96 32.35 -17.90
C LYS A 963 -16.47 32.11 -18.17
N TYR A 964 -15.90 31.01 -17.70
CA TYR A 964 -14.47 30.67 -17.81
C TYR A 964 -14.32 29.25 -18.39
N CYS A 965 -13.19 28.95 -19.03
CA CYS A 965 -12.84 27.58 -19.40
C CYS A 965 -12.61 26.70 -18.15
N PHE A 966 -12.52 25.38 -18.34
CA PHE A 966 -12.47 24.41 -17.25
C PHE A 966 -11.32 24.68 -16.26
N GLU A 967 -10.10 24.86 -16.78
CA GLU A 967 -8.87 25.01 -15.98
C GLU A 967 -8.89 26.30 -15.17
N CYS A 968 -9.21 27.43 -15.81
CA CYS A 968 -9.43 28.71 -15.11
C CYS A 968 -10.57 28.59 -14.08
N GLY A 969 -11.61 27.81 -14.37
CA GLY A 969 -12.70 27.51 -13.43
C GLY A 969 -12.24 26.75 -12.19
N GLN A 970 -11.34 25.77 -12.33
CA GLN A 970 -10.77 25.03 -11.20
C GLN A 970 -9.80 25.91 -10.39
N ILE A 971 -8.93 26.70 -11.04
CA ILE A 971 -8.06 27.68 -10.37
C ILE A 971 -8.88 28.63 -9.49
N LEU A 972 -9.95 29.21 -10.06
CA LEU A 972 -10.85 30.10 -9.31
C LEU A 972 -11.57 29.41 -8.14
N LYS A 973 -11.87 28.11 -8.22
CA LYS A 973 -12.43 27.32 -7.10
C LYS A 973 -11.39 27.07 -6.00
N SER A 974 -10.14 26.77 -6.33
CA SER A 974 -9.08 26.61 -5.33
C SER A 974 -8.82 27.91 -4.57
N LEU A 975 -8.73 29.04 -5.31
CA LEU A 975 -8.58 30.37 -4.73
C LEU A 975 -9.83 30.86 -3.94
N GLU A 976 -10.98 30.19 -4.06
CA GLU A 976 -12.20 30.50 -3.28
C GLU A 976 -12.10 30.09 -1.81
N LYS A 977 -11.38 28.98 -1.58
CA LYS A 977 -11.14 28.38 -0.26
C LYS A 977 -10.16 29.22 0.56
N LEU A 978 -9.05 29.63 -0.05
CA LEU A 978 -7.99 30.43 0.58
C LEU A 978 -8.50 31.81 1.00
N LYS A 979 -8.14 32.24 2.21
CA LYS A 979 -8.58 33.48 2.86
C LYS A 979 -7.41 34.41 3.10
N GLU A 980 -7.60 35.69 2.80
CA GLU A 980 -6.57 36.72 2.90
C GLU A 980 -7.20 38.07 3.26
N GLU A 981 -6.45 38.98 3.84
CA GLU A 981 -6.96 40.27 4.31
C GLU A 981 -6.95 41.30 3.18
N THR A 982 -8.03 42.09 3.07
CA THR A 982 -8.19 43.01 1.94
C THR A 982 -9.12 44.17 2.27
N VAL A 983 -8.86 45.32 1.63
CA VAL A 983 -9.70 46.51 1.73
C VAL A 983 -10.92 46.37 0.82
N CYS A 984 -12.09 46.73 1.34
CA CYS A 984 -13.34 46.79 0.57
C CYS A 984 -13.39 48.04 -0.32
N ASP A 985 -13.49 47.86 -1.63
CA ASP A 985 -13.60 48.93 -2.63
C ASP A 985 -14.82 49.83 -2.47
N VAL A 986 -15.79 49.46 -1.64
CA VAL A 986 -17.06 50.19 -1.45
C VAL A 986 -17.08 51.03 -0.17
N CYS A 987 -16.45 50.55 0.92
CA CYS A 987 -16.48 51.22 2.23
C CYS A 987 -15.10 51.51 2.85
N GLY A 988 -13.99 51.14 2.19
CA GLY A 988 -12.63 51.39 2.67
C GLY A 988 -12.21 50.58 3.91
N LYS A 989 -13.07 49.70 4.42
CA LYS A 989 -12.73 48.84 5.58
C LYS A 989 -12.05 47.56 5.13
N GLU A 990 -11.06 47.14 5.92
CA GLU A 990 -10.46 45.80 5.86
C GLU A 990 -11.49 44.71 6.20
N PHE A 991 -11.33 43.55 5.56
CA PHE A 991 -12.04 42.32 5.88
C PHE A 991 -11.27 41.10 5.35
N LYS A 992 -11.55 39.92 5.90
CA LYS A 992 -10.99 38.66 5.42
C LYS A 992 -11.76 38.19 4.17
N GLY A 993 -11.17 38.44 3.00
CA GLY A 993 -11.70 38.06 1.69
C GLY A 993 -11.36 36.63 1.29
N ASN A 994 -11.45 36.32 -0.01
CA ASN A 994 -10.84 35.12 -0.59
C ASN A 994 -9.93 35.49 -1.76
N ARG A 995 -8.87 34.68 -1.98
CA ARG A 995 -7.87 34.95 -3.04
C ARG A 995 -8.50 35.05 -4.44
N LYS A 996 -9.60 34.33 -4.68
CA LYS A 996 -10.40 34.41 -5.92
C LYS A 996 -10.83 35.84 -6.26
N MET A 997 -11.31 36.61 -5.27
CA MET A 997 -11.74 37.99 -5.50
C MET A 997 -10.57 38.93 -5.77
N MET A 998 -9.41 38.71 -5.15
CA MET A 998 -8.18 39.47 -5.41
C MET A 998 -7.63 39.18 -6.81
N TYR A 999 -7.54 37.90 -7.18
CA TYR A 999 -7.09 37.45 -8.50
C TYR A 999 -8.01 38.00 -9.62
N LEU A 1000 -9.33 37.98 -9.44
CA LEU A 1000 -10.27 38.60 -10.37
C LEU A 1000 -10.17 40.14 -10.41
N LYS A 1001 -9.74 40.79 -9.32
CA LYS A 1001 -9.45 42.23 -9.32
C LYS A 1001 -8.20 42.55 -10.13
N GLN A 1002 -7.13 41.76 -9.98
CA GLN A 1002 -5.90 41.91 -10.76
C GLN A 1002 -6.15 41.65 -12.26
N GLU A 1003 -6.70 40.49 -12.61
CA GLU A 1003 -6.76 40.04 -14.01
C GLU A 1003 -7.94 40.61 -14.80
N LEU A 1004 -9.02 41.03 -14.13
CA LEU A 1004 -10.29 41.45 -14.75
C LEU A 1004 -10.91 42.72 -14.14
N ASN A 1005 -10.20 43.45 -13.28
CA ASN A 1005 -10.64 44.69 -12.63
C ASN A 1005 -12.01 44.58 -11.92
N TYR A 1006 -12.27 43.45 -11.25
CA TYR A 1006 -13.43 43.25 -10.38
C TYR A 1006 -13.33 44.03 -9.06
N ASP A 1007 -14.43 44.66 -8.62
CA ASP A 1007 -14.53 45.24 -7.27
C ASP A 1007 -14.46 44.14 -6.17
N VAL A 1008 -13.61 44.36 -5.16
CA VAL A 1008 -13.52 43.55 -3.94
C VAL A 1008 -14.46 44.12 -2.88
N VAL A 1009 -15.53 43.38 -2.58
CA VAL A 1009 -16.66 43.86 -1.77
C VAL A 1009 -16.86 43.02 -0.52
N CYS A 1010 -16.78 43.63 0.67
CA CYS A 1010 -17.00 42.94 1.93
C CYS A 1010 -18.46 42.45 2.09
N PRO A 1011 -18.71 41.41 2.93
CA PRO A 1011 -20.06 40.86 3.13
C PRO A 1011 -21.11 41.91 3.49
N THR A 1012 -20.76 42.88 4.33
CA THR A 1012 -21.63 43.98 4.77
C THR A 1012 -22.04 44.91 3.63
N CYS A 1013 -21.16 45.18 2.66
CA CYS A 1013 -21.49 45.99 1.48
C CYS A 1013 -22.25 45.19 0.42
N ARG A 1014 -21.95 43.89 0.29
CA ARG A 1014 -22.65 42.97 -0.62
C ARG A 1014 -24.10 42.72 -0.19
N ASN A 1015 -24.36 42.65 1.13
CA ASN A 1015 -25.67 42.40 1.74
C ASN A 1015 -26.20 43.61 2.53
N MET A 1016 -25.96 44.83 2.06
CA MET A 1016 -26.29 46.06 2.81
C MET A 1016 -27.78 46.18 3.17
N PRO A 1017 -28.13 46.39 4.45
CA PRO A 1017 -29.51 46.58 4.91
C PRO A 1017 -30.02 48.00 4.68
N CYS A 1018 -31.35 48.14 4.55
CA CYS A 1018 -32.03 49.44 4.47
C CYS A 1018 -32.03 50.14 5.84
N ALA A 1019 -31.51 51.36 5.91
CA ALA A 1019 -31.40 52.16 7.13
C ALA A 1019 -32.74 52.61 7.77
N ARG A 1020 -33.89 52.21 7.21
CA ARG A 1020 -35.23 52.42 7.79
C ARG A 1020 -35.99 51.11 8.11
N CYS A 1021 -35.68 49.99 7.46
CA CYS A 1021 -36.48 48.76 7.58
C CYS A 1021 -35.69 47.44 7.60
N GLY A 1022 -34.35 47.48 7.68
CA GLY A 1022 -33.48 46.31 7.77
C GLY A 1022 -33.35 45.47 6.48
N LYS A 1023 -34.39 45.42 5.63
CA LYS A 1023 -34.41 44.63 4.39
C LYS A 1023 -33.20 44.93 3.50
N LYS A 1024 -32.56 43.89 2.96
CA LYS A 1024 -31.43 43.98 2.01
C LYS A 1024 -31.78 44.91 0.84
N VAL A 1025 -30.85 45.81 0.50
CA VAL A 1025 -30.99 46.75 -0.62
C VAL A 1025 -30.26 46.21 -1.84
N ASP A 1026 -31.04 45.80 -2.84
CA ASP A 1026 -30.50 45.59 -4.18
C ASP A 1026 -30.41 46.93 -4.93
N MET A 1027 -29.25 47.18 -5.54
CA MET A 1027 -28.80 48.46 -6.10
C MET A 1027 -27.39 48.27 -6.65
N ASP A 1028 -27.09 48.96 -7.76
CA ASP A 1028 -25.79 49.01 -8.41
C ASP A 1028 -24.62 49.34 -7.46
N LEU A 1029 -23.45 48.77 -7.74
CA LEU A 1029 -22.28 48.87 -6.89
C LEU A 1029 -21.66 50.27 -6.87
N LYS A 1030 -21.69 51.01 -8.00
CA LYS A 1030 -21.19 52.39 -8.08
C LYS A 1030 -22.08 53.33 -7.27
N MET A 1031 -23.40 53.13 -7.33
CA MET A 1031 -24.34 53.88 -6.49
C MET A 1031 -24.14 53.58 -4.99
N LYS A 1032 -23.93 52.31 -4.60
CA LYS A 1032 -23.58 51.94 -3.22
C LYS A 1032 -22.29 52.62 -2.75
N LYS A 1033 -21.23 52.55 -3.57
CA LYS A 1033 -19.93 53.19 -3.33
C LYS A 1033 -20.07 54.71 -3.14
N TYR A 1034 -20.77 55.38 -4.05
CA TYR A 1034 -21.08 56.81 -3.95
C TYR A 1034 -21.81 57.18 -2.65
N LEU A 1035 -22.89 56.48 -2.30
CA LEU A 1035 -23.66 56.78 -1.09
C LEU A 1035 -22.81 56.63 0.18
N ILE A 1036 -22.09 55.52 0.32
CA ILE A 1036 -21.26 55.21 1.50
C ILE A 1036 -20.10 56.21 1.64
N GLN A 1037 -19.37 56.48 0.55
CA GLN A 1037 -18.26 57.44 0.56
C GLN A 1037 -18.71 58.89 0.83
N ASN A 1038 -19.98 59.21 0.57
CA ASN A 1038 -20.58 60.51 0.90
C ASN A 1038 -21.32 60.52 2.25
N GLY A 1039 -21.18 59.48 3.09
CA GLY A 1039 -21.83 59.38 4.40
C GLY A 1039 -23.36 59.27 4.35
N LYS A 1040 -23.95 58.98 3.19
CA LYS A 1040 -25.40 58.94 2.97
C LYS A 1040 -25.98 57.59 3.37
N LYS A 1041 -27.05 57.62 4.16
CA LYS A 1041 -27.81 56.42 4.55
C LYS A 1041 -28.42 55.75 3.32
N VAL A 1042 -28.29 54.43 3.22
CA VAL A 1042 -28.82 53.63 2.11
C VAL A 1042 -30.22 53.13 2.45
N TYR A 1043 -31.16 53.34 1.55
CA TYR A 1043 -32.57 52.98 1.71
C TYR A 1043 -33.04 52.09 0.54
N CYS A 1044 -33.93 51.13 0.82
CA CYS A 1044 -34.67 50.45 -0.24
C CYS A 1044 -35.68 51.41 -0.89
N GLN A 1045 -36.10 51.11 -2.13
CA GLN A 1045 -36.94 52.02 -2.92
C GLN A 1045 -38.25 52.43 -2.21
N ALA A 1046 -38.91 51.49 -1.52
CA ALA A 1046 -40.11 51.77 -0.74
C ALA A 1046 -39.86 52.79 0.39
N CYS A 1047 -38.80 52.61 1.18
CA CYS A 1047 -38.46 53.55 2.25
C CYS A 1047 -37.99 54.90 1.71
N ASN A 1048 -37.27 54.93 0.59
CA ASN A 1048 -36.83 56.16 -0.08
C ASN A 1048 -38.05 56.99 -0.56
N ASN A 1049 -39.08 56.34 -1.10
CA ASN A 1049 -40.32 57.01 -1.51
C ASN A 1049 -41.08 57.61 -0.32
N ILE A 1050 -41.17 56.89 0.82
CA ILE A 1050 -41.82 57.41 2.03
C ILE A 1050 -41.06 58.63 2.58
N ILE A 1051 -39.72 58.58 2.62
CA ILE A 1051 -38.88 59.70 3.09
C ILE A 1051 -39.06 60.95 2.21
N LYS A 1052 -39.21 60.78 0.88
CA LYS A 1052 -39.53 61.89 -0.03
C LYS A 1052 -40.90 62.51 0.27
N ALA A 1053 -41.94 61.68 0.45
CA ALA A 1053 -43.28 62.15 0.76
C ALA A 1053 -43.34 62.88 2.11
N GLU A 1054 -42.64 62.37 3.14
CA GLU A 1054 -42.48 63.04 4.44
C GLU A 1054 -41.80 64.40 4.29
N PHE A 1055 -40.70 64.48 3.53
CA PHE A 1055 -39.96 65.73 3.30
C PHE A 1055 -40.76 66.75 2.49
N GLU A 1056 -41.55 66.32 1.49
CA GLU A 1056 -42.45 67.20 0.73
C GLU A 1056 -43.63 67.68 1.59
N ALA A 1057 -44.23 66.82 2.41
CA ALA A 1057 -45.26 67.22 3.37
C ALA A 1057 -44.71 68.25 4.38
N GLN A 1058 -43.51 68.03 4.92
CA GLN A 1058 -42.86 68.95 5.84
C GLN A 1058 -42.49 70.27 5.16
N LYS A 1059 -41.96 70.24 3.92
CA LYS A 1059 -41.70 71.44 3.11
C LYS A 1059 -42.96 72.23 2.78
N ASN A 1060 -44.11 71.56 2.63
CA ASN A 1060 -45.41 72.21 2.41
C ASN A 1060 -46.05 72.71 3.72
N TYR A 1061 -45.68 72.16 4.88
CA TYR A 1061 -46.02 72.71 6.19
C TYR A 1061 -45.23 74.01 6.46
N TRP A 1062 -43.91 74.03 6.24
CA TRP A 1062 -43.06 75.24 6.35
C TRP A 1062 -43.32 76.32 5.26
N ARG A 1063 -44.30 76.10 4.38
CA ARG A 1063 -44.76 77.03 3.33
C ARG A 1063 -46.17 77.60 3.59
N LYS A 1064 -46.80 77.18 4.69
CA LYS A 1064 -48.08 77.69 5.17
C LYS A 1064 -47.87 78.53 6.44
#